data_AF-A0A9P9CEZ3-F1
#
_entry.id   AF-A0A9P9CEZ3-F1
#
_cell.length_a   1.000
_cell.length_b   1.000
_cell.length_c   1.000
_cell.angle_alpha   90.00
_cell.angle_beta   90.00
_cell.angle_gamma   90.00
#
_symmetry.space_group_name_H-M   'P 1'
#
loop_
_entity.id
_entity.type
_entity.pdbx_description
1 polymer ?
#
loop_
_entity_poly.entity_id
_entity_poly.type
_entity_poly.pdbx_seq_one_letter_code
_entity_poly.pdbx_strand_id
1 'polypeptide(L)'
;MYPGPAFLSAVKTKDRRKFLDKNKRIIKHQSLACLVIDDEVVAFGEINRDEELLVKKLPVVVLQISGETNTVDALYKLKTGQLVKLVQVDTAVFAYEPVLKALQRMPCPALAPELFLWDGDTLIEPPHMPRAFVQRLRENPSADIGPALGIAKKIVLDEPQVDSLLAALTQRVSLIQGPPGTGKSFVGALAAKVLYERTSLKILVCCYTNHALDQFMEDLLDNNIPASTMVRLGGKYTTRTAQMLLSKQTPVTRLRRQDFTEIDKARSSANSRWVKFKIEFDQFAKRGITNVDLLAHLAITEPNYFKAFSVPSQDMTPIGRNGKAIDDYYLIERWQRGEDAGVLKNDPSLDSRDVVAIWQTDAKERQIRVQEWVQALETERIQAIYDLGASYDEANADLQAQFRVKDVAIMRSKRIIGCTTTAAAKYMDAIRDAGTDVLLVEEAGEILEAHVLTALGAGTQQMILIGDHQQLRPKVNNYALTVEKGNGFELNISLFERLIKAGYPHSTLQKQHRMRPEISDLVRHLTYEDLVDAKGTSGRPNIRGLADNVAFITHSHPEDDMKNVGEAQDGGSKSSKQNSHEVTMVLKIVKYLAQQGYSFEDMAVLTPYLGQLSKIRDALAKSADPYLSDRDHSDLVRAGLVDPSVVKSNSKRLRLSTIDNAQGEEWKIVIISLTRSNKNNDIGFMFSPERLNVLLSRARDGCIIIGNANTFRASRKGGDLWGKLLDHMQAKGNIYTGLPVRCERHPDRKELLSTPSEFEEKSPDGGCVQLW
;
A
#
# COMPACT_ATOMS: atom_id res chain seq x y z
N MET A 1 36.78 -2.15 6.70
CA MET A 1 35.94 -3.30 7.11
C MET A 1 35.04 -2.79 8.24
N TYR A 2 33.77 -2.53 7.95
CA TYR A 2 32.85 -1.87 8.89
C TYR A 2 32.30 -2.88 9.92
N PRO A 3 32.05 -2.46 11.18
CA PRO A 3 31.38 -3.31 12.15
C PRO A 3 29.99 -3.69 11.61
N GLY A 4 29.65 -4.98 11.65
CA GLY A 4 28.34 -5.47 11.23
C GLY A 4 27.19 -4.85 12.04
N PRO A 5 25.92 -5.12 11.66
CA PRO A 5 24.75 -4.53 12.33
C PRO A 5 24.79 -4.76 13.85
N ALA A 6 24.73 -3.67 14.61
CA ALA A 6 24.89 -3.68 16.07
C ALA A 6 23.95 -4.66 16.79
N PHE A 7 22.73 -4.85 16.28
CA PHE A 7 21.75 -5.76 16.88
C PHE A 7 22.11 -7.27 16.76
N LEU A 8 22.95 -7.66 15.80
CA LEU A 8 23.44 -9.06 15.68
C LEU A 8 24.78 -9.28 16.39
N SER A 9 25.43 -8.22 16.86
CA SER A 9 26.71 -8.32 17.58
C SER A 9 26.54 -9.04 18.92
N ALA A 10 25.38 -8.90 19.58
CA ALA A 10 25.04 -9.54 20.84
C ALA A 10 24.53 -11.00 20.70
N VAL A 11 24.27 -11.47 19.47
CA VAL A 11 23.71 -12.81 19.22
C VAL A 11 24.80 -13.74 18.68
N LYS A 12 25.04 -14.86 19.38
CA LYS A 12 25.98 -15.91 18.95
C LYS A 12 25.61 -16.42 17.56
N THR A 13 26.60 -16.63 16.69
CA THR A 13 26.39 -16.99 15.26
C THR A 13 25.45 -18.19 15.08
N LYS A 14 25.58 -19.23 15.92
CA LYS A 14 24.71 -20.42 15.91
C LYS A 14 23.23 -20.15 16.21
N ASP A 15 22.94 -19.06 16.92
CA ASP A 15 21.60 -18.69 17.38
C ASP A 15 20.98 -17.59 16.49
N ARG A 16 21.75 -17.01 15.55
CA ARG A 16 21.30 -15.91 14.68
C ARG A 16 20.11 -16.30 13.80
N ARG A 17 20.09 -17.52 13.24
CA ARG A 17 18.95 -17.97 12.42
C ARG A 17 17.65 -18.00 13.23
N LYS A 18 17.68 -18.63 14.41
CA LYS A 18 16.53 -18.64 15.33
C LYS A 18 16.10 -17.24 15.76
N PHE A 19 17.05 -16.32 15.96
CA PHE A 19 16.76 -14.92 16.25
C PHE A 19 16.06 -14.22 15.08
N LEU A 20 16.56 -14.38 13.86
CA LEU A 20 15.97 -13.78 12.65
C LEU A 20 14.57 -14.36 12.35
N ASP A 21 14.35 -15.65 12.58
CA ASP A 21 13.04 -16.30 12.43
C ASP A 21 11.98 -15.74 13.37
N LYS A 22 12.37 -15.42 14.61
CA LYS A 22 11.50 -14.78 15.60
C LYS A 22 11.29 -13.29 15.32
N ASN A 23 12.24 -12.64 14.64
CA ASN A 23 12.26 -11.19 14.41
C ASN A 23 12.23 -10.83 12.93
N LYS A 24 11.27 -11.36 12.18
CA LYS A 24 11.14 -11.15 10.72
C LYS A 24 10.97 -9.70 10.27
N ARG A 25 10.71 -8.78 11.21
CA ARG A 25 10.54 -7.34 10.93
C ARG A 25 11.85 -6.55 10.98
N ILE A 26 12.92 -7.12 11.53
CA ILE A 26 14.25 -6.49 11.52
C ILE A 26 14.87 -6.67 10.13
N ILE A 27 15.35 -5.58 9.52
CA ILE A 27 15.84 -5.56 8.13
C ILE A 27 14.80 -6.17 7.19
N LYS A 28 13.61 -5.56 7.15
CA LYS A 28 12.50 -6.04 6.32
C LYS A 28 12.93 -6.11 4.85
N HIS A 29 12.66 -7.24 4.20
CA HIS A 29 12.84 -7.38 2.75
C HIS A 29 12.04 -6.27 2.04
N GLN A 30 12.64 -5.64 1.04
CA GLN A 30 12.05 -4.59 0.22
C GLN A 30 11.66 -3.31 0.98
N SER A 31 12.26 -3.07 2.15
CA SER A 31 12.17 -1.76 2.78
C SER A 31 13.09 -0.76 2.09
N LEU A 32 12.60 0.46 1.90
CA LEU A 32 13.46 1.56 1.48
C LEU A 32 14.55 1.79 2.52
N ALA A 33 15.75 2.07 2.05
CA ALA A 33 16.88 2.48 2.85
C ALA A 33 17.59 3.65 2.17
N CYS A 34 18.20 4.49 2.99
CA CYS A 34 19.03 5.60 2.59
C CYS A 34 20.48 5.28 2.95
N LEU A 35 21.35 5.32 1.95
CA LEU A 35 22.79 5.22 2.10
C LEU A 35 23.35 6.62 2.36
N VAL A 36 23.93 6.80 3.54
CA VAL A 36 24.54 8.05 3.98
C VAL A 36 26.04 7.82 4.15
N ILE A 37 26.86 8.62 3.48
CA ILE A 37 28.32 8.52 3.53
C ILE A 37 28.87 9.90 3.91
N ASP A 38 29.67 9.95 4.97
CA ASP A 38 30.24 11.20 5.50
C ASP A 38 29.17 12.29 5.75
N ASP A 39 28.04 11.85 6.31
CA ASP A 39 26.84 12.66 6.62
C ASP A 39 26.08 13.25 5.41
N GLU A 40 26.45 12.86 4.19
CA GLU A 40 25.71 13.17 2.96
C GLU A 40 24.81 12.00 2.54
N VAL A 41 23.58 12.29 2.12
CA VAL A 41 22.69 11.30 1.48
C VAL A 41 23.21 11.03 0.07
N VAL A 42 23.70 9.81 -0.16
CA VAL A 42 24.31 9.43 -1.43
C VAL A 42 23.33 8.71 -2.34
N ALA A 43 22.57 7.74 -1.80
CA ALA A 43 21.64 6.97 -2.60
C ALA A 43 20.46 6.46 -1.80
N PHE A 44 19.33 6.30 -2.48
CA PHE A 44 18.19 5.53 -1.99
C PHE A 44 18.20 4.16 -2.65
N GLY A 45 17.91 3.13 -1.86
CA GLY A 45 17.83 1.76 -2.34
C GLY A 45 16.89 0.92 -1.49
N GLU A 46 16.72 -0.35 -1.84
CA GLU A 46 15.87 -1.28 -1.13
C GLU A 46 16.68 -2.38 -0.47
N ILE A 47 16.28 -2.80 0.73
CA ILE A 47 16.98 -3.88 1.41
C ILE A 47 16.50 -5.23 0.89
N ASN A 48 17.40 -6.01 0.29
CA ASN A 48 17.16 -7.40 0.02
C ASN A 48 17.57 -8.26 1.23
N ARG A 49 16.57 -8.67 2.02
CA ARG A 49 16.78 -9.55 3.18
C ARG A 49 17.15 -10.97 2.75
N ASP A 50 18.44 -11.27 2.74
CA ASP A 50 18.98 -12.61 2.59
C ASP A 50 19.42 -13.16 3.96
N GLU A 51 18.68 -14.15 4.47
CA GLU A 51 18.96 -14.73 5.77
C GLU A 51 20.30 -15.49 5.81
N GLU A 52 20.76 -16.06 4.70
CA GLU A 52 22.04 -16.76 4.64
C GLU A 52 23.22 -15.78 4.76
N LEU A 53 23.06 -14.60 4.18
CA LEU A 53 24.03 -13.50 4.28
C LEU A 53 24.02 -12.85 5.67
N LEU A 54 22.86 -12.72 6.30
CA LEU A 54 22.73 -12.12 7.64
C LEU A 54 23.27 -13.00 8.77
N VAL A 55 23.23 -14.33 8.62
CA VAL A 55 23.75 -15.25 9.66
C VAL A 55 25.27 -15.39 9.66
N LYS A 56 25.97 -14.90 8.63
CA LYS A 56 27.44 -14.93 8.54
C LYS A 56 28.08 -14.25 9.75
N LYS A 57 29.32 -14.64 10.09
CA LYS A 57 30.10 -14.08 11.22
C LYS A 57 30.12 -12.54 11.18
N LEU A 58 30.45 -11.99 10.00
CA LEU A 58 30.15 -10.62 9.60
C LEU A 58 28.86 -10.63 8.78
N PRO A 59 27.72 -10.15 9.32
CA PRO A 59 26.47 -10.11 8.58
C PRO A 59 26.61 -9.21 7.35
N VAL A 60 26.08 -9.67 6.22
CA VAL A 60 26.04 -8.89 4.99
C VAL A 60 24.60 -8.43 4.75
N VAL A 61 24.41 -7.12 4.61
CA VAL A 61 23.13 -6.53 4.22
C VAL A 61 23.21 -6.24 2.72
N VAL A 62 22.22 -6.71 1.96
CA VAL A 62 22.15 -6.45 0.53
C VAL A 62 21.29 -5.21 0.31
N LEU A 63 21.88 -4.19 -0.31
CA LEU A 63 21.19 -2.98 -0.74
C LEU A 63 21.07 -3.01 -2.26
N GLN A 64 19.85 -2.87 -2.76
CA GLN A 64 19.55 -2.78 -4.18
C GLN A 64 19.33 -1.30 -4.54
N ILE A 65 20.20 -0.73 -5.38
CA ILE A 65 20.11 0.66 -5.84
C ILE A 65 19.63 0.64 -7.29
N SER A 66 18.70 1.53 -7.63
CA SER A 66 18.14 1.65 -8.98
C SER A 66 18.63 2.93 -9.66
N GLY A 67 18.87 2.83 -10.97
CA GLY A 67 19.29 3.95 -11.82
C GLY A 67 20.82 4.07 -11.90
N GLU A 68 21.28 4.51 -13.07
CA GLU A 68 22.69 4.66 -13.42
C GLU A 68 23.40 5.65 -12.49
N THR A 69 22.98 6.92 -12.51
CA THR A 69 23.60 8.00 -11.74
C THR A 69 23.73 7.65 -10.26
N ASN A 70 22.65 7.19 -9.63
CA ASN A 70 22.65 6.82 -8.21
C ASN A 70 23.61 5.67 -7.90
N THR A 71 23.73 4.69 -8.80
CA THR A 71 24.59 3.51 -8.60
C THR A 71 26.06 3.91 -8.76
N VAL A 72 26.37 4.70 -9.78
CA VAL A 72 27.73 5.20 -10.05
C VAL A 72 28.20 6.07 -8.89
N ASP A 73 27.39 7.05 -8.47
CA ASP A 73 27.70 7.94 -7.34
C ASP A 73 27.87 7.17 -6.03
N ALA A 74 27.01 6.18 -5.77
CA ALA A 74 27.11 5.32 -4.58
C ALA A 74 28.41 4.53 -4.56
N LEU A 75 28.80 3.89 -5.66
CA LEU A 75 30.02 3.11 -5.74
C LEU A 75 31.26 3.99 -5.57
N TYR A 76 31.25 5.19 -6.15
CA TYR A 76 32.36 6.14 -6.02
C TYR A 76 32.52 6.62 -4.57
N LYS A 77 31.42 7.07 -3.94
CA LYS A 77 31.43 7.53 -2.53
C LYS A 77 31.72 6.41 -1.55
N LEU A 78 31.27 5.17 -1.79
CA LEU A 78 31.60 4.01 -0.94
C LEU A 78 33.09 3.68 -0.92
N LYS A 79 33.81 4.04 -1.99
CA LYS A 79 35.24 3.79 -2.10
C LYS A 79 36.10 4.88 -1.47
N THR A 80 35.62 6.12 -1.49
CA THR A 80 36.35 7.30 -1.01
C THR A 80 35.96 7.72 0.41
N GLY A 81 34.73 7.43 0.82
CA GLY A 81 34.19 7.86 2.10
C GLY A 81 34.65 7.05 3.29
N GLN A 82 34.57 7.65 4.47
CA GLN A 82 35.07 7.04 5.71
C GLN A 82 33.94 6.48 6.57
N LEU A 83 32.85 7.22 6.71
CA LEU A 83 31.73 6.87 7.59
C LEU A 83 30.51 6.45 6.77
N VAL A 84 30.23 5.15 6.71
CA VAL A 84 29.06 4.61 6.02
C VAL A 84 27.94 4.32 7.02
N LYS A 85 26.78 4.93 6.81
CA LYS A 85 25.54 4.70 7.55
C LYS A 85 24.47 4.20 6.58
N LEU A 86 23.73 3.18 6.99
CA LEU A 86 22.54 2.71 6.27
C LEU A 86 21.32 2.97 7.16
N VAL A 87 20.41 3.82 6.69
CA VAL A 87 19.19 4.19 7.41
C VAL A 87 18.01 3.50 6.76
N GLN A 88 17.44 2.49 7.42
CA GLN A 88 16.20 1.86 6.97
C GLN A 88 15.02 2.81 7.20
N VAL A 89 14.25 3.08 6.15
CA VAL A 89 13.00 3.83 6.22
C VAL A 89 11.86 2.86 6.49
N ASP A 90 11.04 3.14 7.50
CA ASP A 90 9.93 2.26 7.91
C ASP A 90 8.72 2.31 6.96
N THR A 91 8.81 3.07 5.86
CA THR A 91 7.76 3.18 4.85
C THR A 91 8.00 2.16 3.73
N ALA A 92 7.02 1.28 3.48
CA ALA A 92 7.08 0.34 2.37
C ALA A 92 6.87 1.08 1.04
N VAL A 93 7.94 1.27 0.26
CA VAL A 93 7.92 1.94 -1.06
C VAL A 93 7.63 0.96 -2.21
N PHE A 94 7.77 -0.35 -1.96
CA PHE A 94 7.66 -1.42 -2.95
C PHE A 94 6.34 -1.44 -3.77
N ALA A 95 5.32 -0.70 -3.34
CA ALA A 95 4.07 -0.56 -4.08
C ALA A 95 4.13 0.42 -5.26
N TYR A 96 5.03 1.42 -5.25
CA TYR A 96 4.98 2.51 -6.23
C TYR A 96 5.88 2.31 -7.45
N GLU A 97 7.03 1.65 -7.35
CA GLU A 97 7.93 1.50 -8.50
C GLU A 97 7.27 0.79 -9.70
N PRO A 98 6.55 -0.35 -9.53
CA PRO A 98 5.85 -0.99 -10.65
C PRO A 98 4.78 -0.06 -11.26
N VAL A 99 4.08 0.71 -10.42
CA VAL A 99 3.06 1.67 -10.85
C VAL A 99 3.68 2.82 -11.65
N LEU A 100 4.80 3.38 -11.18
CA LEU A 100 5.50 4.48 -11.87
C LEU A 100 6.08 4.02 -13.21
N LYS A 101 6.74 2.85 -13.23
CA LYS A 101 7.25 2.25 -14.48
C LYS A 101 6.11 1.98 -15.48
N ALA A 102 4.97 1.53 -15.00
CA ALA A 102 3.78 1.31 -15.81
C ALA A 102 3.26 2.60 -16.43
N LEU A 103 3.13 3.67 -15.64
CA LEU A 103 2.70 4.98 -16.12
C LEU A 103 3.67 5.58 -17.14
N GLN A 104 4.99 5.48 -16.90
CA GLN A 104 6.02 5.95 -17.83
C GLN A 104 5.97 5.24 -19.19
N ARG A 105 5.51 3.98 -19.23
CA ARG A 105 5.37 3.17 -20.44
C ARG A 105 4.00 3.32 -21.13
N MET A 106 3.13 4.17 -20.61
CA MET A 106 1.75 4.34 -21.11
C MET A 106 1.64 5.61 -21.95
N PRO A 107 1.86 5.55 -23.28
CA PRO A 107 1.80 6.73 -24.14
C PRO A 107 0.36 7.24 -24.33
N CYS A 108 -0.62 6.33 -24.41
CA CYS A 108 -2.04 6.67 -24.45
C CYS A 108 -2.83 5.55 -23.77
N PRO A 109 -3.54 5.82 -22.65
CA PRO A 109 -4.36 4.83 -21.98
C PRO A 109 -5.54 4.42 -22.86
N ALA A 110 -5.96 3.15 -22.76
CA ALA A 110 -7.25 2.74 -23.29
C ALA A 110 -8.35 3.62 -22.68
N LEU A 111 -9.43 3.86 -23.43
CA LEU A 111 -10.57 4.66 -22.98
C LEU A 111 -10.25 6.15 -22.74
N ALA A 112 -9.14 6.67 -23.29
CA ALA A 112 -8.72 8.06 -23.10
C ALA A 112 -9.79 9.14 -23.35
N PRO A 113 -10.69 9.04 -24.37
CA PRO A 113 -11.75 10.02 -24.58
C PRO A 113 -12.61 10.26 -23.34
N GLU A 114 -13.10 9.20 -22.70
CA GLU A 114 -13.94 9.30 -21.50
C GLU A 114 -13.14 9.64 -20.24
N LEU A 115 -11.88 9.20 -20.15
CA LEU A 115 -11.07 9.36 -18.93
C LEU A 115 -10.43 10.74 -18.77
N PHE A 116 -10.09 11.39 -19.88
CA PHE A 116 -9.30 12.63 -19.90
C PHE A 116 -9.89 13.75 -20.75
N LEU A 117 -10.76 13.43 -21.72
CA LEU A 117 -11.28 14.39 -22.70
C LEU A 117 -12.81 14.50 -22.64
N TRP A 118 -13.42 14.17 -21.50
CA TRP A 118 -14.85 14.31 -21.32
C TRP A 118 -15.25 15.79 -21.37
N ASP A 119 -16.06 16.14 -22.36
CA ASP A 119 -16.58 17.47 -22.64
C ASP A 119 -18.10 17.58 -22.51
N GLY A 120 -18.77 16.48 -22.12
CA GLY A 120 -20.23 16.41 -21.97
C GLY A 120 -20.97 15.75 -23.14
N ASP A 121 -20.25 15.14 -24.08
CA ASP A 121 -20.80 14.45 -25.26
C ASP A 121 -21.61 13.17 -24.98
N THR A 122 -22.05 12.47 -26.04
CA THR A 122 -22.82 11.22 -25.95
C THR A 122 -21.98 10.06 -25.40
N LEU A 123 -22.55 9.28 -24.48
CA LEU A 123 -21.93 8.06 -23.95
C LEU A 123 -21.63 7.05 -25.06
N ILE A 124 -20.42 6.47 -25.04
CA ILE A 124 -19.96 5.51 -26.02
C ILE A 124 -20.40 4.09 -25.62
N GLU A 125 -20.97 3.32 -26.55
CA GLU A 125 -21.31 1.92 -26.32
C GLU A 125 -20.07 1.00 -26.41
N PRO A 126 -19.99 -0.08 -25.61
CA PRO A 126 -18.93 -1.06 -25.73
C PRO A 126 -19.11 -1.91 -27.01
N PRO A 127 -18.01 -2.33 -27.67
CA PRO A 127 -18.08 -3.03 -28.95
C PRO A 127 -18.81 -4.37 -28.89
N HIS A 128 -18.80 -5.03 -27.73
CA HIS A 128 -19.35 -6.38 -27.53
C HIS A 128 -20.51 -6.40 -26.52
N MET A 129 -21.42 -5.43 -26.62
CA MET A 129 -22.62 -5.34 -25.78
C MET A 129 -23.54 -6.57 -25.93
N PRO A 130 -24.01 -7.21 -24.83
CA PRO A 130 -24.96 -8.32 -24.89
C PRO A 130 -26.40 -7.85 -25.21
N ARG A 131 -26.63 -7.40 -26.46
CA ARG A 131 -27.85 -6.71 -26.93
C ARG A 131 -29.15 -7.41 -26.55
N ALA A 132 -29.25 -8.72 -26.77
CA ALA A 132 -30.47 -9.48 -26.51
C ALA A 132 -30.82 -9.60 -25.01
N PHE A 133 -29.82 -9.51 -24.11
CA PHE A 133 -30.07 -9.46 -22.67
C PHE A 133 -30.48 -8.05 -22.25
N VAL A 134 -29.76 -7.04 -22.75
CA VAL A 134 -30.04 -5.62 -22.51
C VAL A 134 -31.46 -5.25 -22.94
N GLN A 135 -31.88 -5.65 -24.14
CA GLN A 135 -33.22 -5.38 -24.65
C GLN A 135 -34.31 -6.00 -23.77
N ARG A 136 -34.17 -7.27 -23.39
CA ARG A 136 -35.12 -7.94 -22.49
C ARG A 136 -35.21 -7.27 -21.12
N LEU A 137 -34.07 -6.83 -20.58
CA LEU A 137 -34.03 -6.13 -19.30
C LEU A 137 -34.73 -4.75 -19.38
N ARG A 138 -34.56 -4.02 -20.49
CA ARG A 138 -35.28 -2.75 -20.74
C ARG A 138 -36.78 -2.95 -20.93
N GLU A 139 -37.18 -4.00 -21.63
CA GLU A 139 -38.60 -4.31 -21.89
C GLU A 139 -39.34 -4.79 -20.64
N ASN A 140 -38.65 -5.50 -19.74
CA ASN A 140 -39.23 -5.98 -18.49
C ASN A 140 -38.25 -5.85 -17.31
N PRO A 141 -38.08 -4.63 -16.75
CA PRO A 141 -37.15 -4.36 -15.65
C PRO A 141 -37.43 -5.15 -14.37
N SER A 142 -38.70 -5.51 -14.13
CA SER A 142 -39.13 -6.24 -12.94
C SER A 142 -39.10 -7.78 -13.12
N ALA A 143 -38.60 -8.28 -14.24
CA ALA A 143 -38.48 -9.71 -14.49
C ALA A 143 -37.48 -10.38 -13.53
N ASP A 144 -37.74 -11.65 -13.21
CA ASP A 144 -36.75 -12.50 -12.56
C ASP A 144 -35.66 -12.87 -13.58
N ILE A 145 -34.45 -12.32 -13.40
CA ILE A 145 -33.31 -12.56 -14.29
C ILE A 145 -32.48 -13.79 -13.89
N GLY A 146 -32.76 -14.40 -12.73
CA GLY A 146 -32.03 -15.57 -12.21
C GLY A 146 -32.00 -16.73 -13.22
N PRO A 147 -33.15 -17.21 -13.71
CA PRO A 147 -33.21 -18.26 -14.73
C PRO A 147 -32.45 -17.92 -16.02
N ALA A 148 -32.53 -16.65 -16.45
CA ALA A 148 -31.82 -16.17 -17.63
C ALA A 148 -30.30 -16.14 -17.44
N LEU A 149 -29.78 -16.25 -16.21
CA LEU A 149 -28.36 -16.31 -15.90
C LEU A 149 -27.92 -17.68 -15.38
N GLY A 150 -28.80 -18.68 -15.39
CA GLY A 150 -28.51 -20.00 -14.82
C GLY A 150 -28.29 -19.95 -13.30
N ILE A 151 -28.89 -18.96 -12.62
CA ILE A 151 -28.86 -18.84 -11.17
C ILE A 151 -30.18 -19.37 -10.63
N ALA A 152 -30.11 -20.37 -9.74
CA ALA A 152 -31.31 -21.02 -9.18
C ALA A 152 -32.13 -20.09 -8.27
N LYS A 153 -31.48 -19.11 -7.65
CA LYS A 153 -32.12 -18.11 -6.80
C LYS A 153 -32.88 -17.10 -7.67
N LYS A 154 -34.10 -16.75 -7.24
CA LYS A 154 -34.87 -15.64 -7.80
C LYS A 154 -34.12 -14.31 -7.64
N ILE A 155 -33.91 -13.59 -8.73
CA ILE A 155 -33.23 -12.29 -8.78
C ILE A 155 -34.16 -11.29 -9.46
N VAL A 156 -34.83 -10.48 -8.65
CA VAL A 156 -35.62 -9.34 -9.11
C VAL A 156 -34.93 -8.08 -8.63
N LEU A 157 -34.53 -7.25 -9.58
CA LEU A 157 -33.85 -5.98 -9.32
C LEU A 157 -34.87 -4.87 -9.10
N ASP A 158 -34.50 -3.86 -8.32
CA ASP A 158 -35.23 -2.59 -8.35
C ASP A 158 -34.74 -1.69 -9.48
N GLU A 159 -35.49 -0.63 -9.77
CA GLU A 159 -35.21 0.28 -10.88
C GLU A 159 -33.78 0.86 -10.85
N PRO A 160 -33.27 1.40 -9.71
CA PRO A 160 -31.88 1.83 -9.63
C PRO A 160 -30.85 0.71 -9.89
N GLN A 161 -31.11 -0.52 -9.42
CA GLN A 161 -30.25 -1.67 -9.72
C GLN A 161 -30.29 -2.06 -11.20
N VAL A 162 -31.46 -1.96 -11.86
CA VAL A 162 -31.60 -2.18 -13.30
C VAL A 162 -30.81 -1.13 -14.07
N ASP A 163 -30.94 0.15 -13.72
CA ASP A 163 -30.21 1.23 -14.37
C ASP A 163 -28.70 1.08 -14.23
N SER A 164 -28.21 0.71 -13.04
CA SER A 164 -26.80 0.42 -12.82
C SER A 164 -26.31 -0.80 -13.60
N LEU A 165 -27.10 -1.88 -13.67
CA LEU A 165 -26.75 -3.06 -14.49
C LEU A 165 -26.75 -2.72 -15.98
N LEU A 166 -27.70 -1.90 -16.45
CA LEU A 166 -27.74 -1.43 -17.83
C LEU A 166 -26.52 -0.55 -18.12
N ALA A 167 -26.20 0.42 -17.27
CA ALA A 167 -25.00 1.25 -17.40
C ALA A 167 -23.74 0.39 -17.53
N ALA A 168 -23.58 -0.63 -16.68
CA ALA A 168 -22.46 -1.58 -16.71
C ALA A 168 -22.35 -2.36 -18.03
N LEU A 169 -23.46 -2.60 -18.73
CA LEU A 169 -23.52 -3.43 -19.94
C LEU A 169 -23.52 -2.61 -21.23
N THR A 170 -23.97 -1.35 -21.17
CA THR A 170 -24.19 -0.51 -22.37
C THR A 170 -23.25 0.68 -22.46
N GLN A 171 -22.46 0.99 -21.43
CA GLN A 171 -21.47 2.07 -21.48
C GLN A 171 -20.05 1.50 -21.54
N ARG A 172 -19.20 2.14 -22.34
CA ARG A 172 -17.78 1.80 -22.47
C ARG A 172 -17.01 2.11 -21.19
N VAL A 173 -17.31 3.22 -20.55
CA VAL A 173 -16.92 3.53 -19.16
C VAL A 173 -18.19 3.74 -18.37
N SER A 174 -18.39 2.99 -17.29
CA SER A 174 -19.57 3.13 -16.43
C SER A 174 -19.19 3.42 -14.98
N LEU A 175 -19.86 4.39 -14.38
CA LEU A 175 -19.73 4.73 -12.95
C LEU A 175 -21.00 4.29 -12.20
N ILE A 176 -20.82 3.41 -11.22
CA ILE A 176 -21.90 2.94 -10.34
C ILE A 176 -21.58 3.38 -8.92
N GLN A 177 -22.27 4.42 -8.45
CA GLN A 177 -22.26 4.82 -7.06
C GLN A 177 -23.18 3.90 -6.27
N GLY A 178 -22.68 3.35 -5.17
CA GLY A 178 -23.53 2.67 -4.21
C GLY A 178 -23.27 3.15 -2.80
N PRO A 179 -24.26 3.80 -2.16
CA PRO A 179 -24.26 4.05 -0.73
C PRO A 179 -24.06 2.77 0.13
N PRO A 180 -23.88 2.89 1.45
CA PRO A 180 -23.75 1.74 2.33
C PRO A 180 -24.96 0.79 2.26
N GLY A 181 -24.70 -0.51 2.08
CA GLY A 181 -25.74 -1.54 2.12
C GLY A 181 -26.64 -1.63 0.88
N THR A 182 -26.34 -0.94 -0.22
CA THR A 182 -27.20 -0.93 -1.42
C THR A 182 -26.92 -2.04 -2.45
N GLY A 183 -25.93 -2.90 -2.20
CA GLY A 183 -25.63 -4.05 -3.06
C GLY A 183 -24.65 -3.77 -4.21
N LYS A 184 -23.68 -2.86 -4.02
CA LYS A 184 -22.59 -2.60 -4.98
C LYS A 184 -21.96 -3.87 -5.55
N SER A 185 -21.44 -4.74 -4.67
CA SER A 185 -20.74 -5.97 -5.05
C SER A 185 -21.69 -6.96 -5.74
N PHE A 186 -22.97 -6.97 -5.34
CA PHE A 186 -24.01 -7.77 -5.99
C PHE A 186 -24.26 -7.35 -7.44
N VAL A 187 -24.43 -6.04 -7.71
CA VAL A 187 -24.59 -5.53 -9.09
C VAL A 187 -23.34 -5.78 -9.92
N GLY A 188 -22.15 -5.60 -9.35
CA GLY A 188 -20.89 -5.93 -10.01
C GLY A 188 -20.75 -7.40 -10.37
N ALA A 189 -21.12 -8.30 -9.46
CA ALA A 189 -21.10 -9.74 -9.70
C ALA A 189 -22.12 -10.15 -10.78
N LEU A 190 -23.29 -9.50 -10.82
CA LEU A 190 -24.26 -9.69 -11.90
C LEU A 190 -23.75 -9.21 -13.26
N ALA A 191 -23.14 -8.02 -13.33
CA ALA A 191 -22.54 -7.51 -14.56
C ALA A 191 -21.45 -8.48 -15.06
N ALA A 192 -20.57 -8.94 -14.17
CA ALA A 192 -19.56 -9.95 -14.51
C ALA A 192 -20.19 -11.27 -14.98
N LYS A 193 -21.26 -11.74 -14.35
CA LYS A 193 -22.00 -12.95 -14.76
C LYS A 193 -22.64 -12.80 -16.13
N VAL A 194 -23.30 -11.67 -16.41
CA VAL A 194 -23.91 -11.41 -17.72
C VAL A 194 -22.83 -11.39 -18.81
N LEU A 195 -21.73 -10.65 -18.59
CA LEU A 195 -20.62 -10.61 -19.53
C LEU A 195 -19.97 -11.99 -19.72
N TYR A 196 -19.83 -12.77 -18.65
CA TYR A 196 -19.31 -14.13 -18.71
C TYR A 196 -20.16 -15.05 -19.59
N GLU A 197 -21.48 -15.05 -19.39
CA GLU A 197 -22.46 -15.94 -20.07
C GLU A 197 -22.82 -15.50 -21.50
N ARG A 198 -22.77 -14.19 -21.77
CA ARG A 198 -23.30 -13.62 -23.03
C ARG A 198 -22.22 -13.15 -23.99
N THR A 199 -20.96 -13.17 -23.58
CA THR A 199 -19.83 -12.73 -24.41
C THR A 199 -18.65 -13.69 -24.28
N SER A 200 -17.62 -13.49 -25.11
CA SER A 200 -16.31 -14.13 -24.99
C SER A 200 -15.23 -13.22 -24.39
N LEU A 201 -15.62 -12.09 -23.76
CA LEU A 201 -14.71 -11.08 -23.21
C LEU A 201 -14.05 -11.52 -21.89
N LYS A 202 -12.72 -11.38 -21.78
CA LYS A 202 -12.01 -11.67 -20.53
C LYS A 202 -12.12 -10.49 -19.57
N ILE A 203 -12.45 -10.80 -18.32
CA ILE A 203 -12.75 -9.81 -17.27
C ILE A 203 -11.61 -9.79 -16.27
N LEU A 204 -11.01 -8.62 -16.07
CA LEU A 204 -10.10 -8.34 -14.97
C LEU A 204 -10.89 -7.70 -13.83
N VAL A 205 -10.95 -8.36 -12.68
CA VAL A 205 -11.55 -7.84 -11.45
C VAL A 205 -10.43 -7.30 -10.56
N CYS A 206 -10.51 -6.01 -10.24
CA CYS A 206 -9.55 -5.31 -9.40
C CYS A 206 -10.23 -4.76 -8.15
N CYS A 207 -9.73 -5.13 -6.97
CA CYS A 207 -10.22 -4.63 -5.68
C CYS A 207 -9.09 -3.92 -4.90
N TYR A 208 -9.44 -3.06 -3.95
CA TYR A 208 -8.45 -2.45 -3.06
C TYR A 208 -7.90 -3.48 -2.05
N THR A 209 -8.79 -4.29 -1.46
CA THR A 209 -8.44 -5.22 -0.39
C THR A 209 -8.47 -6.69 -0.84
N ASN A 210 -7.70 -7.55 -0.14
CA ASN A 210 -7.82 -9.00 -0.38
C ASN A 210 -9.20 -9.50 0.08
N HIS A 211 -9.76 -8.95 1.16
CA HIS A 211 -11.06 -9.36 1.67
C HIS A 211 -12.19 -9.10 0.67
N ALA A 212 -12.23 -7.89 0.09
CA ALA A 212 -13.15 -7.50 -0.97
C ALA A 212 -12.99 -8.40 -2.20
N LEU A 213 -11.74 -8.68 -2.61
CA LEU A 213 -11.47 -9.63 -3.69
C LEU A 213 -11.97 -11.05 -3.39
N ASP A 214 -11.73 -11.56 -2.18
CA ASP A 214 -12.24 -12.86 -1.75
C ASP A 214 -13.76 -12.92 -1.84
N GLN A 215 -14.43 -11.94 -1.24
CA GLN A 215 -15.88 -11.84 -1.22
C GLN A 215 -16.44 -11.78 -2.64
N PHE A 216 -15.89 -10.92 -3.50
CA PHE A 216 -16.35 -10.80 -4.88
C PHE A 216 -16.15 -12.11 -5.66
N MET A 217 -15.00 -12.77 -5.52
CA MET A 217 -14.74 -14.06 -6.19
C MET A 217 -15.63 -15.18 -5.66
N GLU A 218 -15.99 -15.15 -4.37
CA GLU A 218 -16.98 -16.06 -3.78
C GLU A 218 -18.39 -15.80 -4.30
N ASP A 219 -18.80 -14.53 -4.44
CA ASP A 219 -20.07 -14.16 -5.05
C ASP A 219 -20.17 -14.65 -6.51
N LEU A 220 -19.07 -14.62 -7.26
CA LEU A 220 -19.03 -15.20 -8.62
C LEU A 220 -19.21 -16.73 -8.61
N LEU A 221 -18.64 -17.44 -7.63
CA LEU A 221 -18.88 -18.88 -7.45
C LEU A 221 -20.35 -19.15 -7.12
N ASP A 222 -20.93 -18.35 -6.21
CA ASP A 222 -22.32 -18.48 -5.78
C ASP A 222 -23.31 -18.14 -6.92
N ASN A 223 -22.88 -17.32 -7.88
CA ASN A 223 -23.58 -17.05 -9.15
C ASN A 223 -23.31 -18.10 -10.25
N ASN A 224 -22.86 -19.30 -9.87
CA ASN A 224 -22.59 -20.42 -10.77
C ASN A 224 -21.54 -20.14 -11.86
N ILE A 225 -20.52 -19.32 -11.57
CA ILE A 225 -19.33 -19.24 -12.44
C ILE A 225 -18.35 -20.34 -12.02
N PRO A 226 -17.94 -21.27 -12.91
CA PRO A 226 -17.03 -22.33 -12.54
C PRO A 226 -15.65 -21.81 -12.12
N ALA A 227 -15.16 -22.25 -10.95
CA ALA A 227 -13.83 -21.93 -10.45
C ALA A 227 -12.70 -22.23 -11.45
N SER A 228 -12.88 -23.25 -12.29
CA SER A 228 -11.93 -23.64 -13.35
C SER A 228 -11.71 -22.55 -14.41
N THR A 229 -12.67 -21.64 -14.59
CA THR A 229 -12.59 -20.53 -15.55
C THR A 229 -12.02 -19.25 -14.95
N MET A 230 -11.67 -19.28 -13.66
CA MET A 230 -11.18 -18.13 -12.92
C MET A 230 -9.75 -18.35 -12.43
N VAL A 231 -9.00 -17.26 -12.20
CA VAL A 231 -7.72 -17.28 -11.49
C VAL A 231 -7.61 -16.07 -10.58
N ARG A 232 -6.97 -16.26 -9.42
CA ARG A 232 -6.71 -15.26 -8.41
C ARG A 232 -5.22 -15.00 -8.30
N LEU A 233 -4.83 -13.73 -8.35
CA LEU A 233 -3.47 -13.25 -8.12
C LEU A 233 -3.33 -12.72 -6.69
N GLY A 234 -2.18 -12.97 -6.06
CA GLY A 234 -1.87 -12.52 -4.69
C GLY A 234 -1.69 -13.67 -3.70
N GLY A 235 -1.07 -13.35 -2.55
CA GLY A 235 -0.66 -14.35 -1.56
C GLY A 235 -1.62 -14.59 -0.40
N LYS A 236 -2.56 -13.68 -0.14
CA LYS A 236 -3.61 -13.83 0.90
C LYS A 236 -4.92 -14.27 0.25
N TYR A 237 -5.65 -15.19 0.88
CA TYR A 237 -6.86 -15.81 0.34
C TYR A 237 -7.67 -16.52 1.43
N THR A 238 -8.97 -16.74 1.19
CA THR A 238 -9.86 -17.61 1.98
C THR A 238 -9.79 -19.06 1.51
N THR A 239 -10.27 -20.00 2.33
CA THR A 239 -10.34 -21.42 1.98
C THR A 239 -11.11 -21.67 0.67
N ARG A 240 -12.18 -20.90 0.42
CA ARG A 240 -13.02 -21.04 -0.79
C ARG A 240 -12.30 -20.56 -2.05
N THR A 241 -11.50 -19.49 -1.95
CA THR A 241 -10.75 -18.96 -3.11
C THR A 241 -9.38 -19.61 -3.33
N ALA A 242 -8.94 -20.46 -2.39
CA ALA A 242 -7.65 -21.14 -2.43
C ALA A 242 -7.39 -21.89 -3.76
N GLN A 243 -8.40 -22.59 -4.28
CA GLN A 243 -8.28 -23.35 -5.54
C GLN A 243 -8.06 -22.48 -6.77
N MET A 244 -8.38 -21.19 -6.70
CA MET A 244 -8.24 -20.24 -7.81
C MET A 244 -6.85 -19.59 -7.84
N LEU A 245 -6.00 -19.79 -6.83
CA LEU A 245 -4.65 -19.20 -6.79
C LEU A 245 -3.83 -19.62 -8.00
N LEU A 246 -3.13 -18.65 -8.61
CA LEU A 246 -2.22 -18.89 -9.74
C LEU A 246 -1.23 -20.02 -9.46
N SER A 247 -0.63 -20.03 -8.26
CA SER A 247 0.34 -21.06 -7.85
C SER A 247 -0.25 -22.46 -7.68
N LYS A 248 -1.57 -22.57 -7.49
CA LYS A 248 -2.30 -23.85 -7.38
C LYS A 248 -2.96 -24.26 -8.71
N GLN A 249 -2.86 -23.45 -9.76
CA GLN A 249 -3.38 -23.82 -11.07
C GLN A 249 -2.51 -24.90 -11.71
N THR A 250 -3.18 -25.86 -12.35
CA THR A 250 -2.49 -26.86 -13.16
C THR A 250 -1.96 -26.17 -14.42
N PRO A 251 -0.68 -26.36 -14.79
CA PRO A 251 -0.13 -25.80 -16.02
C PRO A 251 -0.95 -26.28 -17.23
N VAL A 252 -1.44 -25.33 -18.04
CA VAL A 252 -2.18 -25.62 -19.29
C VAL A 252 -1.24 -26.23 -20.33
N THR A 253 0.03 -25.82 -20.31
CA THR A 253 1.10 -26.37 -21.12
C THR A 253 2.18 -26.97 -20.21
N ARG A 254 2.58 -28.21 -20.48
CA ARG A 254 3.84 -28.73 -19.95
C ARG A 254 4.98 -28.06 -20.73
N LEU A 255 5.99 -27.57 -20.01
CA LEU A 255 7.23 -27.11 -20.61
C LEU A 255 7.76 -28.22 -21.53
N ARG A 256 7.92 -27.91 -22.81
CA ARG A 256 8.48 -28.81 -23.81
C ARG A 256 10.00 -28.86 -23.64
N ARG A 257 10.65 -29.88 -24.22
CA ARG A 257 12.13 -29.93 -24.26
C ARG A 257 12.74 -28.62 -24.80
N GLN A 258 12.11 -28.02 -25.82
CA GLN A 258 12.54 -26.73 -26.38
C GLN A 258 12.46 -25.59 -25.36
N ASP A 259 11.40 -25.50 -24.57
CA ASP A 259 11.26 -24.48 -23.52
C ASP A 259 12.36 -24.63 -22.44
N PHE A 260 12.66 -25.87 -22.05
CA PHE A 260 13.81 -26.13 -21.16
C PHE A 260 15.14 -25.74 -21.80
N THR A 261 15.27 -25.89 -23.13
CA THR A 261 16.49 -25.49 -23.85
C THR A 261 16.64 -23.96 -23.85
N GLU A 262 15.55 -23.21 -24.04
CA GLU A 262 15.54 -21.75 -23.96
C GLU A 262 15.77 -21.25 -22.52
N ILE A 263 15.20 -21.90 -21.51
CA ILE A 263 15.48 -21.62 -20.09
C ILE A 263 16.96 -21.86 -19.78
N ASP A 264 17.52 -22.98 -20.25
CA ASP A 264 18.94 -23.30 -20.03
C ASP A 264 19.86 -22.31 -20.76
N LYS A 265 19.52 -21.91 -22.00
CA LYS A 265 20.24 -20.84 -22.72
C LYS A 265 20.20 -19.51 -21.95
N ALA A 266 19.02 -19.08 -21.50
CA ALA A 266 18.85 -17.86 -20.73
C ALA A 266 19.62 -17.92 -19.40
N ARG A 267 19.59 -19.07 -18.71
CA ARG A 267 20.36 -19.32 -17.48
C ARG A 267 21.86 -19.26 -17.73
N SER A 268 22.35 -19.89 -18.80
CA SER A 268 23.76 -19.85 -19.20
C SER A 268 24.21 -18.43 -19.54
N SER A 269 23.39 -17.67 -20.27
CA SER A 269 23.63 -16.25 -20.56
C SER A 269 23.75 -15.43 -19.28
N ALA A 270 22.75 -15.50 -18.39
CA ALA A 270 22.75 -14.80 -17.11
C ALA A 270 23.98 -15.17 -16.26
N ASN A 271 24.32 -16.46 -16.17
CA ASN A 271 25.49 -16.91 -15.42
C ASN A 271 26.81 -16.39 -16.01
N SER A 272 26.95 -16.35 -17.34
CA SER A 272 28.15 -15.80 -17.99
C SER A 272 28.34 -14.31 -17.72
N ARG A 273 27.25 -13.53 -17.74
CA ARG A 273 27.26 -12.10 -17.41
C ARG A 273 27.57 -11.86 -15.93
N TRP A 274 26.98 -12.66 -15.04
CA TRP A 274 27.27 -12.62 -13.60
C TRP A 274 28.75 -12.86 -13.28
N VAL A 275 29.38 -13.87 -13.91
CA VAL A 275 30.79 -14.18 -13.69
C VAL A 275 31.67 -12.99 -14.09
N LYS A 276 31.41 -12.38 -15.25
CA LYS A 276 32.15 -11.18 -15.71
C LYS A 276 31.97 -10.01 -14.75
N PHE A 277 30.72 -9.68 -14.42
CA PHE A 277 30.39 -8.62 -13.47
C PHE A 277 31.10 -8.82 -12.12
N LYS A 278 31.06 -10.04 -11.58
CA LYS A 278 31.66 -10.36 -10.28
C LYS A 278 33.18 -10.22 -10.29
N ILE A 279 33.84 -10.64 -11.37
CA ILE A 279 35.30 -10.49 -11.51
C ILE A 279 35.70 -9.01 -11.49
N GLU A 280 35.04 -8.19 -12.31
CA GLU A 280 35.34 -6.75 -12.39
C GLU A 280 35.01 -6.03 -11.07
N PHE A 281 33.88 -6.36 -10.44
CA PHE A 281 33.51 -5.79 -9.15
C PHE A 281 34.51 -6.16 -8.04
N ASP A 282 34.94 -7.44 -7.98
CA ASP A 282 35.92 -7.90 -6.99
C ASP A 282 37.29 -7.23 -7.20
N GLN A 283 37.69 -6.97 -8.45
CA GLN A 283 38.89 -6.19 -8.76
C GLN A 283 38.73 -4.74 -8.31
N PHE A 284 37.58 -4.12 -8.57
CA PHE A 284 37.31 -2.74 -8.17
C PHE A 284 37.36 -2.53 -6.67
N ALA A 285 36.78 -3.47 -5.91
CA ALA A 285 36.71 -3.42 -4.45
C ALA A 285 38.08 -3.61 -3.78
N LYS A 286 39.03 -4.28 -4.43
CA LYS A 286 40.34 -4.64 -3.83
C LYS A 286 41.50 -3.75 -4.31
N ARG A 287 41.45 -3.27 -5.55
CA ARG A 287 42.57 -2.55 -6.20
C ARG A 287 42.20 -1.07 -6.41
N GLY A 288 43.03 -0.18 -5.88
CA GLY A 288 43.02 1.25 -6.22
C GLY A 288 43.72 1.52 -7.55
N ILE A 289 43.56 2.73 -8.08
CA ILE A 289 44.28 3.18 -9.29
C ILE A 289 45.79 3.16 -9.04
N THR A 290 46.52 2.53 -9.97
CA THR A 290 47.99 2.44 -9.93
C THR A 290 48.62 3.41 -10.94
N ASN A 291 49.92 3.68 -10.80
CA ASN A 291 50.65 4.52 -11.76
C ASN A 291 50.65 3.93 -13.19
N VAL A 292 50.52 2.61 -13.32
CA VAL A 292 50.30 1.94 -14.62
C VAL A 292 49.03 2.43 -15.27
N ASP A 293 47.93 2.44 -14.50
CA ASP A 293 46.61 2.82 -15.00
C ASP A 293 46.60 4.33 -15.35
N LEU A 294 47.27 5.17 -14.53
CA LEU A 294 47.44 6.60 -14.81
C LEU A 294 48.23 6.84 -16.09
N LEU A 295 49.38 6.20 -16.28
CA LEU A 295 50.18 6.39 -17.50
C LEU A 295 49.44 5.92 -18.75
N ALA A 296 48.72 4.80 -18.68
CA ALA A 296 47.90 4.31 -19.78
C ALA A 296 46.78 5.30 -20.16
N HIS A 297 46.14 5.91 -19.15
CA HIS A 297 45.13 6.95 -19.34
C HIS A 297 45.72 8.20 -19.99
N LEU A 298 46.82 8.71 -19.43
CA LEU A 298 47.50 9.92 -19.92
C LEU A 298 48.01 9.77 -21.35
N ALA A 299 48.43 8.57 -21.75
CA ALA A 299 48.86 8.29 -23.12
C ALA A 299 47.76 8.61 -24.15
N ILE A 300 46.49 8.49 -23.75
CA ILE A 300 45.32 8.72 -24.59
C ILE A 300 44.78 10.14 -24.40
N THR A 301 44.63 10.59 -23.15
CA THR A 301 43.90 11.84 -22.83
C THR A 301 44.80 13.07 -22.77
N GLU A 302 46.04 12.93 -22.28
CA GLU A 302 46.97 14.04 -22.07
C GLU A 302 48.41 13.68 -22.50
N PRO A 303 48.68 13.61 -23.82
CA PRO A 303 49.95 13.12 -24.36
C PRO A 303 51.19 13.89 -23.87
N ASN A 304 51.03 15.17 -23.53
CA ASN A 304 52.12 16.01 -22.99
C ASN A 304 52.53 15.56 -21.58
N TYR A 305 51.57 15.20 -20.72
CA TYR A 305 51.86 14.64 -19.40
C TYR A 305 52.42 13.22 -19.51
N PHE A 306 51.88 12.40 -20.41
CA PHE A 306 52.46 11.08 -20.68
C PHE A 306 53.93 11.18 -21.10
N LYS A 307 54.24 12.10 -22.02
CA LYS A 307 55.63 12.36 -22.44
C LYS A 307 56.49 12.87 -21.29
N ALA A 308 55.96 13.77 -20.44
CA ALA A 308 56.67 14.29 -19.27
C ALA A 308 57.02 13.23 -18.23
N PHE A 309 56.26 12.12 -18.20
CA PHE A 309 56.41 11.03 -17.24
C PHE A 309 57.00 9.74 -17.85
N SER A 310 57.21 9.69 -19.16
CA SER A 310 57.77 8.52 -19.84
C SER A 310 59.27 8.45 -19.63
N VAL A 311 59.77 7.33 -19.08
CA VAL A 311 61.21 7.11 -18.97
C VAL A 311 61.79 6.76 -20.35
N PRO A 312 62.87 7.40 -20.81
CA PRO A 312 63.47 7.10 -22.11
C PRO A 312 63.96 5.65 -22.20
N SER A 313 63.39 4.88 -23.13
CA SER A 313 63.86 3.55 -23.49
C SER A 313 64.99 3.65 -24.52
N GLN A 314 66.24 3.77 -24.09
CA GLN A 314 67.41 3.44 -24.91
C GLN A 314 67.99 2.09 -24.49
N ASP A 315 68.85 1.48 -25.32
CA ASP A 315 69.44 0.13 -25.15
C ASP A 315 70.10 -0.15 -23.78
N MET A 316 70.25 0.87 -22.92
CA MET A 316 70.66 0.73 -21.51
C MET A 316 69.65 1.38 -20.56
N THR A 317 69.13 0.60 -19.61
CA THR A 317 68.26 1.07 -18.52
C THR A 317 68.98 2.16 -17.71
N PRO A 318 68.43 3.38 -17.58
CA PRO A 318 69.08 4.43 -16.83
C PRO A 318 69.20 4.03 -15.35
N ILE A 319 70.39 4.26 -14.77
CA ILE A 319 70.74 3.82 -13.40
C ILE A 319 70.62 5.03 -12.46
N GLY A 320 69.85 4.88 -11.38
CA GLY A 320 69.69 5.91 -10.34
C GLY A 320 70.95 6.08 -9.48
N ARG A 321 70.97 7.12 -8.63
CA ARG A 321 72.13 7.51 -7.78
C ARG A 321 72.69 6.40 -6.86
N ASN A 322 71.92 5.33 -6.61
CA ASN A 322 72.32 4.20 -5.75
C ASN A 322 72.61 2.91 -6.53
N GLY A 323 72.78 2.96 -7.86
CA GLY A 323 73.06 1.76 -8.67
C GLY A 323 71.83 0.90 -8.99
N LYS A 324 70.61 1.35 -8.66
CA LYS A 324 69.35 0.67 -9.00
C LYS A 324 68.81 1.16 -10.35
N ALA A 325 68.31 0.24 -11.17
CA ALA A 325 67.61 0.57 -12.41
C ALA A 325 66.38 1.45 -12.12
N ILE A 326 66.18 2.47 -12.94
CA ILE A 326 65.00 3.32 -12.94
C ILE A 326 63.86 2.52 -13.59
N ASP A 327 62.72 2.43 -12.91
CA ASP A 327 61.51 1.82 -13.46
C ASP A 327 60.65 2.84 -14.23
N ASP A 328 59.69 2.34 -15.00
CA ASP A 328 58.83 3.16 -15.87
C ASP A 328 57.96 4.18 -15.11
N TYR A 329 57.88 4.08 -13.77
CA TYR A 329 57.04 4.93 -12.92
C TYR A 329 57.82 6.02 -12.20
N TYR A 330 59.14 6.03 -12.33
CA TYR A 330 60.04 6.94 -11.60
C TYR A 330 59.63 8.41 -11.71
N LEU A 331 59.35 8.89 -12.93
CA LEU A 331 59.06 10.30 -13.18
C LEU A 331 57.70 10.72 -12.61
N ILE A 332 56.65 9.91 -12.81
CA ILE A 332 55.32 10.20 -12.26
C ILE A 332 55.34 10.17 -10.71
N GLU A 333 56.05 9.23 -10.10
CA GLU A 333 56.18 9.16 -8.63
C GLU A 333 56.87 10.39 -8.04
N ARG A 334 57.95 10.86 -8.68
CA ARG A 334 58.65 12.07 -8.23
C ARG A 334 57.79 13.30 -8.40
N TRP A 335 57.10 13.42 -9.53
CA TRP A 335 56.22 14.55 -9.78
C TRP A 335 55.09 14.61 -8.76
N GLN A 336 54.46 13.47 -8.44
CA GLN A 336 53.44 13.33 -7.40
C GLN A 336 53.95 13.73 -6.00
N ARG A 337 55.22 13.46 -5.67
CA ARG A 337 55.87 13.86 -4.41
C ARG A 337 56.27 15.34 -4.37
N GLY A 338 56.05 16.10 -5.45
CA GLY A 338 56.47 17.49 -5.57
C GLY A 338 57.98 17.65 -5.83
N GLU A 339 58.65 16.57 -6.25
CA GLU A 339 60.07 16.57 -6.57
C GLU A 339 60.30 16.96 -8.04
N ASP A 340 61.56 17.24 -8.39
CA ASP A 340 61.98 17.41 -9.79
C ASP A 340 62.28 16.05 -10.45
N ALA A 341 62.60 16.06 -11.75
CA ALA A 341 62.89 14.86 -12.53
C ALA A 341 64.19 14.12 -12.13
N GLY A 342 64.85 14.55 -11.05
CA GLY A 342 65.98 13.84 -10.45
C GLY A 342 67.18 13.71 -11.39
N VAL A 343 67.62 12.46 -11.63
CA VAL A 343 68.78 12.19 -12.50
C VAL A 343 68.49 12.44 -13.99
N LEU A 344 67.21 12.53 -14.37
CA LEU A 344 66.77 12.79 -15.74
C LEU A 344 66.46 14.28 -15.98
N LYS A 345 66.73 15.17 -15.02
CA LYS A 345 66.38 16.60 -15.11
C LYS A 345 66.94 17.33 -16.34
N ASN A 346 68.10 16.89 -16.84
CA ASN A 346 68.76 17.48 -18.01
C ASN A 346 68.67 16.55 -19.24
N ASP A 347 67.73 15.59 -19.24
CA ASP A 347 67.55 14.68 -20.36
C ASP A 347 66.85 15.41 -21.54
N PRO A 348 67.37 15.31 -22.78
CA PRO A 348 66.78 15.99 -23.94
C PRO A 348 65.31 15.65 -24.21
N SER A 349 64.83 14.50 -23.74
CA SER A 349 63.43 14.10 -23.86
C SER A 349 62.47 15.01 -23.06
N LEU A 350 62.99 15.71 -22.04
CA LEU A 350 62.22 16.60 -21.15
C LEU A 350 62.36 18.11 -21.50
N ASP A 351 63.16 18.46 -22.52
CA ASP A 351 63.48 19.86 -22.85
C ASP A 351 62.39 20.63 -23.63
N SER A 352 61.28 19.98 -24.00
CA SER A 352 60.20 20.67 -24.68
C SER A 352 59.46 21.65 -23.76
N ARG A 353 59.11 22.84 -24.29
CA ARG A 353 58.47 23.93 -23.54
C ARG A 353 57.26 23.48 -22.69
N ASP A 354 56.43 22.61 -23.23
CA ASP A 354 55.22 22.12 -22.55
C ASP A 354 55.55 21.18 -21.39
N VAL A 355 56.57 20.31 -21.55
CA VAL A 355 57.04 19.41 -20.48
C VAL A 355 57.71 20.18 -19.36
N VAL A 356 58.50 21.21 -19.69
CA VAL A 356 59.13 22.09 -18.68
C VAL A 356 58.07 22.79 -17.83
N ALA A 357 56.97 23.26 -18.43
CA ALA A 357 55.86 23.87 -17.71
C ALA A 357 55.19 22.89 -16.73
N ILE A 358 54.99 21.63 -17.13
CA ILE A 358 54.43 20.56 -16.28
C ILE A 358 55.32 20.29 -15.05
N TRP A 359 56.65 20.29 -15.22
CA TRP A 359 57.58 20.09 -14.11
C TRP A 359 57.72 21.33 -13.20
N GLN A 360 57.22 22.50 -13.61
CA GLN A 360 57.20 23.73 -12.82
C GLN A 360 55.88 23.95 -12.05
N THR A 361 54.88 23.10 -12.26
CA THR A 361 53.59 23.15 -11.54
C THR A 361 53.80 23.05 -10.02
N ASP A 362 53.05 23.83 -9.24
CA ASP A 362 53.11 23.84 -7.77
C ASP A 362 52.60 22.52 -7.17
N ALA A 363 53.17 22.10 -6.05
CA ALA A 363 52.84 20.82 -5.41
C ALA A 363 51.33 20.63 -5.12
N LYS A 364 50.60 21.69 -4.75
CA LYS A 364 49.14 21.60 -4.53
C LYS A 364 48.39 21.34 -5.83
N GLU A 365 48.80 22.01 -6.90
CA GLU A 365 48.18 21.89 -8.22
C GLU A 365 48.47 20.53 -8.86
N ARG A 366 49.66 19.97 -8.60
CA ARG A 366 49.97 18.56 -8.94
C ARG A 366 49.03 17.58 -8.24
N GLN A 367 48.80 17.76 -6.93
CA GLN A 367 47.90 16.89 -6.18
C GLN A 367 46.45 16.97 -6.69
N ILE A 368 45.97 18.17 -7.00
CA ILE A 368 44.64 18.38 -7.62
C ILE A 368 44.57 17.61 -8.94
N ARG A 369 45.56 17.78 -9.82
CA ARG A 369 45.59 17.13 -11.13
C ARG A 369 45.62 15.60 -11.03
N VAL A 370 46.40 15.04 -10.10
CA VAL A 370 46.42 13.59 -9.85
C VAL A 370 45.06 13.10 -9.34
N GLN A 371 44.42 13.86 -8.45
CA GLN A 371 43.09 13.52 -7.97
C GLN A 371 42.05 13.55 -9.10
N GLU A 372 42.12 14.51 -10.02
CA GLU A 372 41.27 14.58 -11.20
C GLU A 372 41.43 13.33 -12.09
N TRP A 373 42.66 12.90 -12.36
CA TRP A 373 42.92 11.70 -13.16
C TRP A 373 42.45 10.41 -12.47
N VAL A 374 42.71 10.28 -11.17
CA VAL A 374 42.25 9.14 -10.37
C VAL A 374 40.72 9.09 -10.34
N GLN A 375 40.06 10.25 -10.17
CA GLN A 375 38.61 10.36 -10.20
C GLN A 375 38.04 9.97 -11.57
N ALA A 376 38.65 10.44 -12.66
CA ALA A 376 38.22 10.10 -14.02
C ALA A 376 38.30 8.58 -14.27
N LEU A 377 39.43 7.95 -13.92
CA LEU A 377 39.63 6.51 -14.06
C LEU A 377 38.70 5.66 -13.19
N GLU A 378 38.48 6.06 -11.93
CA GLU A 378 37.51 5.35 -11.08
C GLU A 378 36.10 5.48 -11.63
N THR A 379 35.72 6.66 -12.15
CA THR A 379 34.39 6.87 -12.76
C THR A 379 34.21 5.98 -13.98
N GLU A 380 35.21 5.91 -14.88
CA GLU A 380 35.19 5.03 -16.05
C GLU A 380 35.04 3.55 -15.65
N ARG A 381 35.80 3.10 -14.64
CA ARG A 381 35.72 1.71 -14.17
C ARG A 381 34.38 1.40 -13.51
N ILE A 382 33.83 2.34 -12.73
CA ILE A 382 32.50 2.19 -12.12
C ILE A 382 31.43 2.12 -13.20
N GLN A 383 31.54 2.92 -14.26
CA GLN A 383 30.63 2.87 -15.40
C GLN A 383 30.66 1.49 -16.07
N ALA A 384 31.85 0.95 -16.34
CA ALA A 384 31.98 -0.40 -16.91
C ALA A 384 31.35 -1.49 -16.03
N ILE A 385 31.45 -1.35 -14.70
CA ILE A 385 30.79 -2.25 -13.73
C ILE A 385 29.27 -2.10 -13.78
N TYR A 386 28.78 -0.85 -13.86
CA TYR A 386 27.35 -0.59 -14.00
C TYR A 386 26.80 -1.23 -15.27
N ASP A 387 27.45 -1.06 -16.42
CA ASP A 387 27.03 -1.61 -17.70
C ASP A 387 26.99 -3.15 -17.67
N LEU A 388 27.99 -3.78 -17.04
CA LEU A 388 27.99 -5.24 -16.82
C LEU A 388 26.85 -5.69 -15.90
N GLY A 389 26.56 -4.92 -14.85
CA GLY A 389 25.44 -5.15 -13.94
C GLY A 389 24.09 -5.03 -14.65
N ALA A 390 23.88 -3.95 -15.41
CA ALA A 390 22.68 -3.73 -16.20
C ALA A 390 22.48 -4.85 -17.24
N SER A 391 23.56 -5.30 -17.89
CA SER A 391 23.52 -6.44 -18.80
C SER A 391 23.16 -7.75 -18.08
N TYR A 392 23.66 -7.97 -16.86
CA TYR A 392 23.25 -9.12 -16.05
C TYR A 392 21.76 -9.05 -15.67
N ASP A 393 21.28 -7.88 -15.25
CA ASP A 393 19.88 -7.66 -14.88
C ASP A 393 18.93 -7.91 -16.06
N GLU A 394 19.31 -7.50 -17.27
CA GLU A 394 18.57 -7.79 -18.50
C GLU A 394 18.47 -9.31 -18.76
N ALA A 395 19.59 -10.04 -18.70
CA ALA A 395 19.58 -11.49 -18.88
C ALA A 395 18.79 -12.22 -17.79
N ASN A 396 18.82 -11.71 -16.56
CA ASN A 396 18.01 -12.25 -15.48
C ASN A 396 16.52 -11.94 -15.69
N ALA A 397 16.17 -10.75 -16.20
CA ALA A 397 14.81 -10.40 -16.57
C ALA A 397 14.26 -11.31 -17.68
N ASP A 398 15.09 -11.67 -18.67
CA ASP A 398 14.77 -12.65 -19.71
C ASP A 398 14.54 -14.04 -19.13
N LEU A 399 15.43 -14.51 -18.24
CA LEU A 399 15.25 -15.79 -17.55
C LEU A 399 13.94 -15.83 -16.76
N GLN A 400 13.63 -14.76 -16.02
CA GLN A 400 12.35 -14.64 -15.31
C GLN A 400 11.17 -14.59 -16.28
N ALA A 401 11.32 -13.95 -17.45
CA ALA A 401 10.27 -13.93 -18.48
C ALA A 401 9.93 -15.34 -18.96
N GLN A 402 10.93 -16.21 -19.15
CA GLN A 402 10.71 -17.61 -19.53
C GLN A 402 9.88 -18.36 -18.48
N PHE A 403 10.10 -18.11 -17.19
CA PHE A 403 9.28 -18.69 -16.12
C PHE A 403 7.86 -18.10 -16.07
N ARG A 404 7.67 -16.83 -16.47
CA ARG A 404 6.36 -16.18 -16.55
C ARG A 404 5.48 -16.72 -17.69
N VAL A 405 6.05 -17.35 -18.72
CA VAL A 405 5.29 -17.92 -19.84
C VAL A 405 4.19 -18.89 -19.36
N LYS A 406 4.50 -19.71 -18.35
CA LYS A 406 3.53 -20.62 -17.74
C LYS A 406 2.37 -19.86 -17.09
N ASP A 407 2.67 -18.81 -16.33
CA ASP A 407 1.68 -18.01 -15.63
C ASP A 407 0.78 -17.27 -16.61
N VAL A 408 1.37 -16.68 -17.67
CA VAL A 408 0.63 -16.05 -18.76
C VAL A 408 -0.26 -17.06 -19.48
N ALA A 409 0.22 -18.28 -19.77
CA ALA A 409 -0.59 -19.32 -20.40
C ALA A 409 -1.80 -19.71 -19.53
N ILE A 410 -1.61 -19.82 -18.22
CA ILE A 410 -2.71 -20.06 -17.27
C ILE A 410 -3.69 -18.89 -17.32
N MET A 411 -3.23 -17.65 -17.19
CA MET A 411 -4.10 -16.46 -17.21
C MET A 411 -4.86 -16.33 -18.54
N ARG A 412 -4.19 -16.60 -19.68
CA ARG A 412 -4.82 -16.64 -21.01
C ARG A 412 -5.96 -17.65 -21.10
N SER A 413 -5.85 -18.79 -20.42
CA SER A 413 -6.88 -19.83 -20.42
C SER A 413 -8.11 -19.50 -19.59
N LYS A 414 -8.05 -18.46 -18.74
CA LYS A 414 -9.15 -18.07 -17.87
C LYS A 414 -10.02 -16.99 -18.51
N ARG A 415 -11.29 -16.96 -18.10
CA ARG A 415 -12.28 -15.94 -18.46
C ARG A 415 -12.26 -14.77 -17.47
N ILE A 416 -11.95 -15.04 -16.20
CA ILE A 416 -11.92 -14.03 -15.13
C ILE A 416 -10.58 -14.09 -14.39
N ILE A 417 -9.95 -12.94 -14.23
CA ILE A 417 -8.71 -12.77 -13.48
C ILE A 417 -9.02 -11.82 -12.33
N GLY A 418 -8.90 -12.29 -11.09
CA GLY A 418 -9.12 -11.48 -9.88
C GLY A 418 -7.80 -11.10 -9.21
N CYS A 419 -7.62 -9.82 -8.88
CA CYS A 419 -6.42 -9.34 -8.20
C CYS A 419 -6.70 -8.10 -7.35
N THR A 420 -5.81 -7.82 -6.38
CA THR A 420 -5.79 -6.51 -5.74
C THR A 420 -5.05 -5.51 -6.62
N THR A 421 -5.26 -4.21 -6.42
CA THR A 421 -4.55 -3.14 -7.14
C THR A 421 -3.03 -3.27 -7.11
N THR A 422 -2.46 -3.63 -5.96
CA THR A 422 -1.00 -3.90 -5.85
C THR A 422 -0.58 -5.12 -6.66
N ALA A 423 -1.41 -6.16 -6.72
CA ALA A 423 -1.15 -7.32 -7.55
C ALA A 423 -1.30 -6.99 -9.05
N ALA A 424 -2.27 -6.15 -9.43
CA ALA A 424 -2.41 -5.66 -10.81
C ALA A 424 -1.12 -5.00 -11.29
N ALA A 425 -0.54 -4.10 -10.49
CA ALA A 425 0.74 -3.47 -10.80
C ALA A 425 1.91 -4.47 -10.87
N LYS A 426 1.96 -5.44 -9.94
CA LYS A 426 3.01 -6.48 -9.91
C LYS A 426 2.96 -7.43 -11.11
N TYR A 427 1.76 -7.81 -11.54
CA TYR A 427 1.52 -8.76 -12.63
C TYR A 427 1.15 -8.06 -13.94
N MET A 428 1.43 -6.76 -14.07
CA MET A 428 0.96 -5.93 -15.17
C MET A 428 1.28 -6.53 -16.54
N ASP A 429 2.54 -6.90 -16.79
CA ASP A 429 2.95 -7.47 -18.08
C ASP A 429 2.19 -8.77 -18.37
N ALA A 430 2.01 -9.64 -17.36
CA ALA A 430 1.27 -10.89 -17.51
C ALA A 430 -0.23 -10.69 -17.74
N ILE A 431 -0.84 -9.69 -17.09
CA ILE A 431 -2.23 -9.29 -17.29
C ILE A 431 -2.42 -8.75 -18.71
N ARG A 432 -1.52 -7.87 -19.15
CA ARG A 432 -1.53 -7.30 -20.50
C ARG A 432 -1.40 -8.39 -21.56
N ASP A 433 -0.46 -9.32 -21.37
CA ASP A 433 -0.25 -10.46 -22.26
C ASP A 433 -1.41 -11.46 -22.23
N ALA A 434 -2.15 -11.54 -21.13
CA ALA A 434 -3.34 -12.37 -21.02
C ALA A 434 -4.51 -11.88 -21.88
N GLY A 435 -4.49 -10.58 -22.25
CA GLY A 435 -5.47 -9.94 -23.12
C GLY A 435 -6.82 -9.78 -22.44
N THR A 436 -6.91 -8.89 -21.45
CA THR A 436 -8.16 -8.57 -20.74
C THR A 436 -8.95 -7.51 -21.49
N ASP A 437 -10.23 -7.79 -21.76
CA ASP A 437 -11.09 -6.90 -22.54
C ASP A 437 -11.91 -5.94 -21.66
N VAL A 438 -12.25 -6.37 -20.44
CA VAL A 438 -13.06 -5.61 -19.48
C VAL A 438 -12.30 -5.44 -18.17
N LEU A 439 -12.19 -4.20 -17.68
CA LEU A 439 -11.71 -3.89 -16.33
C LEU A 439 -12.91 -3.59 -15.42
N LEU A 440 -13.16 -4.45 -14.43
CA LEU A 440 -14.13 -4.22 -13.37
C LEU A 440 -13.38 -3.84 -12.09
N VAL A 441 -13.64 -2.64 -11.58
CA VAL A 441 -13.01 -2.13 -10.36
C VAL A 441 -14.06 -2.01 -9.27
N GLU A 442 -13.83 -2.70 -8.17
CA GLU A 442 -14.66 -2.63 -6.97
C GLU A 442 -13.95 -1.79 -5.89
N GLU A 443 -14.73 -1.13 -5.03
CA GLU A 443 -14.24 -0.09 -4.10
C GLU A 443 -13.50 1.06 -4.84
N ALA A 444 -13.99 1.44 -6.03
CA ALA A 444 -13.30 2.41 -6.90
C ALA A 444 -13.05 3.78 -6.24
N GLY A 445 -13.86 4.17 -5.26
CA GLY A 445 -13.67 5.40 -4.47
C GLY A 445 -12.45 5.39 -3.56
N GLU A 446 -11.97 4.21 -3.16
CA GLU A 446 -10.83 4.02 -2.25
C GLU A 446 -9.50 3.74 -2.99
N ILE A 447 -9.53 3.66 -4.32
CA ILE A 447 -8.36 3.31 -5.12
C ILE A 447 -7.73 4.56 -5.74
N LEU A 448 -6.41 4.69 -5.59
CA LEU A 448 -5.62 5.74 -6.26
C LEU A 448 -5.79 5.64 -7.78
N GLU A 449 -5.97 6.79 -8.44
CA GLU A 449 -6.12 6.84 -9.90
C GLU A 449 -4.99 6.09 -10.64
N ALA A 450 -3.74 6.31 -10.23
CA ALA A 450 -2.58 5.62 -10.77
C ALA A 450 -2.71 4.08 -10.75
N HIS A 451 -3.33 3.51 -9.72
CA HIS A 451 -3.51 2.06 -9.63
C HIS A 451 -4.59 1.53 -10.59
N VAL A 452 -5.63 2.31 -10.86
CA VAL A 452 -6.66 1.94 -11.85
C VAL A 452 -6.07 2.01 -13.26
N LEU A 453 -5.36 3.11 -13.58
CA LEU A 453 -4.76 3.32 -14.89
C LEU A 453 -3.78 2.20 -15.24
N THR A 454 -2.93 1.79 -14.29
CA THR A 454 -1.96 0.70 -14.51
C THR A 454 -2.57 -0.69 -14.65
N ALA A 455 -3.85 -0.87 -14.28
CA ALA A 455 -4.60 -2.07 -14.57
C ALA A 455 -5.22 -2.10 -15.98
N LEU A 456 -5.25 -0.96 -16.69
CA LEU A 456 -5.73 -0.90 -18.07
C LEU A 456 -4.71 -1.54 -19.02
N GLY A 457 -5.09 -2.68 -19.60
CA GLY A 457 -4.38 -3.26 -20.74
C GLY A 457 -4.63 -2.45 -22.02
N ALA A 458 -3.68 -2.49 -22.96
CA ALA A 458 -3.82 -1.81 -24.26
C ALA A 458 -5.05 -2.27 -25.07
N GLY A 459 -5.52 -3.51 -24.84
CA GLY A 459 -6.73 -4.07 -25.45
C GLY A 459 -8.01 -3.89 -24.64
N THR A 460 -7.98 -3.13 -23.54
CA THR A 460 -9.19 -2.93 -22.71
C THR A 460 -10.22 -2.14 -23.49
N GLN A 461 -11.39 -2.73 -23.70
CA GLN A 461 -12.49 -2.17 -24.47
C GLN A 461 -13.59 -1.59 -23.59
N GLN A 462 -13.66 -1.98 -22.32
CA GLN A 462 -14.68 -1.54 -21.38
C GLN A 462 -14.14 -1.42 -19.96
N MET A 463 -14.61 -0.42 -19.20
CA MET A 463 -14.30 -0.26 -17.78
C MET A 463 -15.57 -0.01 -16.95
N ILE A 464 -15.73 -0.78 -15.88
CA ILE A 464 -16.85 -0.70 -14.95
C ILE A 464 -16.29 -0.34 -13.58
N LEU A 465 -16.54 0.89 -13.12
CA LEU A 465 -16.12 1.37 -11.81
C LEU A 465 -17.29 1.36 -10.84
N ILE A 466 -17.16 0.60 -9.76
CA ILE A 466 -18.18 0.47 -8.71
C ILE A 466 -17.57 0.97 -7.41
N GLY A 467 -18.17 2.01 -6.83
CA GLY A 467 -17.59 2.67 -5.67
C GLY A 467 -18.55 3.62 -4.99
N ASP A 468 -18.01 4.44 -4.10
CA ASP A 468 -18.75 5.47 -3.40
C ASP A 468 -17.81 6.63 -3.08
N HIS A 469 -17.98 7.74 -3.81
CA HIS A 469 -17.13 8.92 -3.66
C HIS A 469 -17.45 9.73 -2.39
N GLN A 470 -18.53 9.37 -1.66
CA GLN A 470 -18.92 9.99 -0.40
C GLN A 470 -18.52 9.14 0.83
N GLN A 471 -17.81 8.02 0.62
CA GLN A 471 -17.10 7.26 1.66
C GLN A 471 -15.58 7.55 1.57
N LEU A 472 -14.72 6.80 2.28
CA LEU A 472 -13.31 7.16 2.37
C LEU A 472 -12.62 7.19 1.00
N ARG A 473 -11.71 8.17 0.89
CA ARG A 473 -10.74 8.32 -0.18
C ARG A 473 -9.55 7.37 -0.02
N PRO A 474 -8.75 7.17 -1.07
CA PRO A 474 -7.50 6.42 -0.98
C PRO A 474 -6.57 6.97 0.11
N LYS A 475 -5.95 6.07 0.88
CA LYS A 475 -5.01 6.46 1.94
C LYS A 475 -3.69 6.96 1.35
N VAL A 476 -3.32 8.20 1.68
CA VAL A 476 -2.04 8.81 1.33
C VAL A 476 -1.25 9.09 2.61
N ASN A 477 -0.03 8.55 2.69
CA ASN A 477 0.80 8.66 3.89
C ASN A 477 1.26 10.09 4.20
N ASN A 478 1.37 10.94 3.18
CA ASN A 478 1.79 12.33 3.32
C ASN A 478 0.59 13.26 3.22
N TYR A 479 0.15 13.81 4.35
CA TYR A 479 -0.95 14.77 4.41
C TYR A 479 -0.73 15.99 3.48
N ALA A 480 0.52 16.38 3.20
CA ALA A 480 0.81 17.49 2.32
C ALA A 480 0.34 17.28 0.86
N LEU A 481 0.12 16.03 0.46
CA LEU A 481 -0.30 15.64 -0.89
C LEU A 481 -1.80 15.44 -1.01
N THR A 482 -2.58 15.59 0.07
CA THR A 482 -4.03 15.31 0.04
C THR A 482 -4.85 16.56 -0.30
N VAL A 483 -6.07 16.36 -0.79
CA VAL A 483 -7.00 17.44 -1.13
C VAL A 483 -7.36 18.27 0.11
N GLU A 484 -7.46 17.66 1.29
CA GLU A 484 -7.81 18.33 2.55
C GLU A 484 -6.74 19.36 2.98
N LYS A 485 -5.51 19.23 2.47
CA LYS A 485 -4.45 20.20 2.73
C LYS A 485 -4.58 21.47 1.89
N GLY A 486 -5.15 21.38 0.69
CA GLY A 486 -5.34 22.51 -0.21
C GLY A 486 -4.06 23.00 -0.91
N ASN A 487 -3.03 22.16 -1.03
CA ASN A 487 -1.77 22.49 -1.70
C ASN A 487 -1.81 22.26 -3.23
N GLY A 488 -2.93 21.81 -3.80
CA GLY A 488 -3.11 21.57 -5.23
C GLY A 488 -2.64 20.21 -5.77
N PHE A 489 -2.14 19.29 -4.92
CA PHE A 489 -1.70 17.95 -5.36
C PHE A 489 -2.85 16.94 -5.48
N GLU A 490 -3.80 16.96 -4.53
CA GLU A 490 -5.04 16.16 -4.57
C GLU A 490 -4.84 14.65 -4.81
N LEU A 491 -3.74 14.07 -4.33
CA LEU A 491 -3.34 12.69 -4.64
C LEU A 491 -4.33 11.63 -4.13
N ASN A 492 -5.14 11.97 -3.13
CA ASN A 492 -6.21 11.11 -2.61
C ASN A 492 -7.56 11.33 -3.32
N ILE A 493 -7.62 11.99 -4.47
CA ILE A 493 -8.82 11.94 -5.31
C ILE A 493 -8.72 10.69 -6.20
N SER A 494 -9.70 9.80 -6.09
CA SER A 494 -9.77 8.61 -6.94
C SER A 494 -10.19 8.96 -8.36
N LEU A 495 -9.88 8.08 -9.33
CA LEU A 495 -10.40 8.22 -10.70
C LEU A 495 -11.94 8.32 -10.70
N PHE A 496 -12.59 7.54 -9.83
CA PHE A 496 -14.04 7.54 -9.66
C PHE A 496 -14.57 8.90 -9.22
N GLU A 497 -13.99 9.48 -8.16
CA GLU A 497 -14.38 10.80 -7.66
C GLU A 497 -14.07 11.91 -8.68
N ARG A 498 -12.92 11.85 -9.35
CA ARG A 498 -12.52 12.83 -10.37
C ARG A 498 -13.52 12.88 -11.52
N LEU A 499 -13.93 11.72 -12.06
CA LEU A 499 -14.87 11.66 -13.17
C LEU A 499 -16.26 12.19 -12.78
N ILE A 500 -16.75 11.85 -11.57
CA ILE A 500 -18.02 12.39 -11.07
C ILE A 500 -17.95 13.92 -10.93
N LYS A 501 -16.86 14.45 -10.37
CA LYS A 501 -16.66 15.91 -10.25
C LYS A 501 -16.53 16.61 -11.61
N ALA A 502 -15.98 15.92 -12.61
CA ALA A 502 -15.92 16.41 -13.99
C ALA A 502 -17.27 16.33 -14.73
N GLY A 503 -18.34 15.86 -14.08
CA GLY A 503 -19.67 15.75 -14.66
C GLY A 503 -19.88 14.51 -15.53
N TYR A 504 -19.03 13.48 -15.41
CA TYR A 504 -19.26 12.22 -16.09
C TYR A 504 -20.52 11.52 -15.52
N PRO A 505 -21.44 11.02 -16.35
CA PRO A 505 -22.67 10.38 -15.88
C PRO A 505 -22.38 9.18 -14.97
N HIS A 506 -23.10 9.09 -13.86
CA HIS A 506 -23.06 7.94 -12.97
C HIS A 506 -24.47 7.49 -12.61
N SER A 507 -24.63 6.19 -12.35
CA SER A 507 -25.85 5.62 -11.79
C SER A 507 -25.69 5.45 -10.28
N THR A 508 -26.76 5.66 -9.52
CA THR A 508 -26.70 5.58 -8.06
C THR A 508 -27.72 4.57 -7.54
N LEU A 509 -27.23 3.55 -6.83
CA LEU A 509 -28.09 2.60 -6.11
C LEU A 509 -28.77 3.31 -4.93
N GLN A 510 -30.06 3.08 -4.72
CA GLN A 510 -30.82 3.82 -3.69
C GLN A 510 -31.35 2.96 -2.55
N LYS A 511 -31.67 1.68 -2.79
CA LYS A 511 -32.28 0.83 -1.76
C LYS A 511 -31.24 0.13 -0.89
N GLN A 512 -31.20 0.43 0.41
CA GLN A 512 -30.28 -0.19 1.37
C GLN A 512 -30.90 -1.39 2.09
N HIS A 513 -30.13 -2.45 2.29
CA HIS A 513 -30.55 -3.73 2.88
C HIS A 513 -29.87 -4.05 4.22
N ARG A 514 -29.01 -3.17 4.71
CA ARG A 514 -28.14 -3.39 5.87
C ARG A 514 -28.76 -2.85 7.14
N MET A 515 -28.87 -1.53 7.23
CA MET A 515 -29.12 -0.78 8.46
C MET A 515 -30.61 -0.76 8.78
N ARG A 516 -30.96 -0.79 10.06
CA ARG A 516 -32.33 -0.44 10.46
C ARG A 516 -32.67 1.02 10.08
N PRO A 517 -33.96 1.35 9.85
CA PRO A 517 -34.40 2.70 9.51
C PRO A 517 -33.91 3.79 10.48
N GLU A 518 -33.80 3.50 11.77
CA GLU A 518 -33.33 4.47 12.77
C GLU A 518 -31.86 4.85 12.59
N ILE A 519 -31.04 3.95 12.01
CA ILE A 519 -29.62 4.16 11.74
C ILE A 519 -29.43 4.76 10.34
N SER A 520 -30.07 4.18 9.31
CA SER A 520 -29.95 4.67 7.94
C SER A 520 -30.46 6.09 7.78
N ASP A 521 -31.41 6.50 8.61
CA ASP A 521 -31.92 7.87 8.66
C ASP A 521 -30.85 8.91 9.04
N LEU A 522 -29.87 8.56 9.89
CA LEU A 522 -28.72 9.44 10.16
C LEU A 522 -27.87 9.63 8.91
N VAL A 523 -27.63 8.55 8.18
CA VAL A 523 -26.84 8.54 6.93
C VAL A 523 -27.59 9.28 5.80
N ARG A 524 -28.91 9.09 5.71
CA ARG A 524 -29.79 9.78 4.75
C ARG A 524 -29.79 11.29 4.98
N HIS A 525 -29.95 11.72 6.23
CA HIS A 525 -30.04 13.13 6.58
C HIS A 525 -28.74 13.90 6.32
N LEU A 526 -27.58 13.23 6.39
CA LEU A 526 -26.27 13.87 6.27
C LEU A 526 -25.67 13.78 4.87
N THR A 527 -25.92 12.69 4.15
CA THR A 527 -25.09 12.30 3.00
C THR A 527 -25.92 11.88 1.79
N TYR A 528 -26.93 11.03 1.97
CA TYR A 528 -27.69 10.46 0.85
C TYR A 528 -29.20 10.68 1.00
N GLU A 529 -29.70 11.83 0.56
CA GLU A 529 -31.12 12.20 0.70
C GLU A 529 -32.07 11.18 0.04
N ASP A 530 -31.66 10.58 -1.08
CA ASP A 530 -32.44 9.60 -1.86
C ASP A 530 -32.33 8.15 -1.34
N LEU A 531 -31.66 7.91 -0.21
CA LEU A 531 -31.45 6.55 0.30
C LEU A 531 -32.76 5.95 0.86
N VAL A 532 -33.21 4.82 0.31
CA VAL A 532 -34.47 4.16 0.72
C VAL A 532 -34.19 2.87 1.48
N ASP A 533 -35.00 2.58 2.50
CA ASP A 533 -34.87 1.35 3.29
C ASP A 533 -35.60 0.16 2.62
N ALA A 534 -34.91 -0.97 2.45
CA ALA A 534 -35.54 -2.19 1.99
C ALA A 534 -36.49 -2.77 3.04
N LYS A 535 -37.56 -3.47 2.61
CA LYS A 535 -38.53 -4.09 3.54
C LYS A 535 -37.91 -4.98 4.62
N GLY A 536 -36.79 -5.66 4.31
CA GLY A 536 -36.06 -6.53 5.25
C GLY A 536 -35.25 -5.81 6.33
N THR A 537 -35.20 -4.48 6.32
CA THR A 537 -34.52 -3.69 7.37
C THR A 537 -35.48 -3.23 8.47
N SER A 538 -36.77 -3.17 8.18
CA SER A 538 -37.83 -2.87 9.15
C SER A 538 -38.21 -4.10 9.98
N GLY A 539 -38.82 -3.87 11.15
CA GLY A 539 -39.38 -4.95 12.00
C GLY A 539 -38.33 -5.82 12.70
N ARG A 540 -37.05 -5.41 12.73
CA ARG A 540 -36.02 -6.12 13.47
C ARG A 540 -36.21 -5.94 14.98
N PRO A 541 -35.91 -6.96 15.81
CA PRO A 541 -36.00 -6.84 17.26
C PRO A 541 -35.10 -5.71 17.78
N ASN A 542 -35.58 -5.02 18.81
CA ASN A 542 -34.75 -4.06 19.55
C ASN A 542 -33.57 -4.76 20.23
N ILE A 543 -32.52 -4.00 20.50
CA ILE A 543 -31.37 -4.50 21.23
C ILE A 543 -31.78 -4.79 22.68
N ARG A 544 -31.61 -6.04 23.11
CA ARG A 544 -31.93 -6.49 24.47
C ARG A 544 -31.16 -5.68 25.49
N GLY A 545 -31.85 -5.28 26.55
CA GLY A 545 -31.31 -4.46 27.62
C GLY A 545 -31.24 -2.97 27.31
N LEU A 546 -31.46 -2.53 26.07
CA LEU A 546 -31.43 -1.10 25.72
C LEU A 546 -32.85 -0.55 25.59
N ALA A 547 -33.04 0.69 26.06
CA ALA A 547 -34.30 1.40 25.82
C ALA A 547 -34.41 1.84 24.35
N ASP A 548 -33.29 2.23 23.74
CA ASP A 548 -33.20 2.76 22.40
C ASP A 548 -32.04 2.12 21.62
N ASN A 549 -32.22 1.91 20.31
CA ASN A 549 -31.22 1.23 19.47
C ASN A 549 -30.12 2.17 18.95
N VAL A 550 -30.38 3.48 19.00
CA VAL A 550 -29.44 4.52 18.60
C VAL A 550 -29.28 5.46 19.78
N ALA A 551 -28.05 5.62 20.27
CA ALA A 551 -27.78 6.48 21.42
C ALA A 551 -26.46 7.24 21.23
N PHE A 552 -26.50 8.56 21.47
CA PHE A 552 -25.32 9.40 21.67
C PHE A 552 -25.18 9.68 23.16
N ILE A 553 -24.17 9.09 23.79
CA ILE A 553 -23.81 9.29 25.19
C ILE A 553 -22.83 10.47 25.26
N THR A 554 -23.35 11.64 25.65
CA THR A 554 -22.55 12.85 25.78
C THR A 554 -21.87 12.95 27.14
N HIS A 555 -20.61 13.41 27.16
CA HIS A 555 -19.88 13.71 28.39
C HIS A 555 -19.03 14.98 28.24
N SER A 556 -18.46 15.45 29.36
CA SER A 556 -17.54 16.60 29.42
C SER A 556 -16.15 16.24 29.92
N HIS A 557 -15.85 14.95 30.13
CA HIS A 557 -14.52 14.48 30.56
C HIS A 557 -13.45 14.81 29.50
N PRO A 558 -12.35 15.48 29.89
CA PRO A 558 -11.29 15.89 28.96
C PRO A 558 -10.54 14.69 28.37
N GLU A 559 -10.02 14.85 27.15
CA GLU A 559 -9.10 13.91 26.52
C GLU A 559 -7.73 13.92 27.22
N ASP A 560 -7.01 12.79 27.13
CA ASP A 560 -5.61 12.68 27.54
C ASP A 560 -4.71 12.59 26.29
N ASP A 561 -3.45 13.03 26.40
CA ASP A 561 -2.47 12.92 25.32
C ASP A 561 -1.60 11.66 25.46
N MET A 562 -1.37 10.96 24.35
CA MET A 562 -0.33 9.93 24.25
C MET A 562 0.89 10.54 23.53
N LYS A 563 1.86 11.02 24.33
CA LYS A 563 3.10 11.61 23.82
C LYS A 563 3.94 10.55 23.08
N ASN A 564 4.59 10.94 21.99
CA ASN A 564 5.48 10.13 21.14
C ASN A 564 4.80 9.15 20.16
N VAL A 565 3.51 9.30 19.90
CA VAL A 565 2.77 8.52 18.90
C VAL A 565 2.21 9.51 17.87
N GLY A 566 2.76 9.53 16.67
CA GLY A 566 2.30 10.47 15.65
C GLY A 566 1.06 9.96 14.91
N GLU A 567 0.15 10.86 14.57
CA GLU A 567 -1.00 10.57 13.69
C GLU A 567 -0.83 11.24 12.34
N ALA A 568 -0.55 10.43 11.31
CA ALA A 568 -0.32 10.92 9.96
C ALA A 568 -1.55 11.66 9.37
N GLN A 569 -2.76 11.28 9.80
CA GLN A 569 -4.01 11.89 9.37
C GLN A 569 -4.30 13.24 10.05
N ASP A 570 -3.65 13.55 11.19
CA ASP A 570 -3.85 14.79 11.94
C ASP A 570 -2.70 15.79 11.68
N GLY A 571 -2.39 16.02 10.40
CA GLY A 571 -1.43 17.04 9.96
C GLY A 571 0.00 16.88 10.49
N GLY A 572 0.42 15.66 10.85
CA GLY A 572 1.74 15.41 11.42
C GLY A 572 1.85 15.68 12.93
N SER A 573 0.72 15.67 13.65
CA SER A 573 0.71 15.69 15.12
C SER A 573 1.67 14.63 15.67
N LYS A 574 2.50 15.01 16.65
CA LYS A 574 3.46 14.13 17.34
C LYS A 574 2.83 13.33 18.50
N SER A 575 1.54 13.52 18.76
CA SER A 575 0.79 12.82 19.80
C SER A 575 -0.58 12.36 19.29
N SER A 576 -0.92 11.11 19.60
CA SER A 576 -2.23 10.53 19.35
C SER A 576 -3.14 10.83 20.55
N LYS A 577 -4.44 10.89 20.27
CA LYS A 577 -5.46 11.23 21.28
C LYS A 577 -6.07 9.98 21.89
N GLN A 578 -6.42 10.08 23.17
CA GLN A 578 -7.07 9.03 23.93
C GLN A 578 -8.00 9.64 24.98
N ASN A 579 -8.96 8.89 25.48
CA ASN A 579 -9.89 9.33 26.51
C ASN A 579 -10.19 8.20 27.48
N SER A 580 -9.62 8.27 28.69
CA SER A 580 -9.75 7.24 29.73
C SER A 580 -11.20 6.99 30.16
N HIS A 581 -12.02 8.04 30.19
CA HIS A 581 -13.43 7.93 30.55
C HIS A 581 -14.18 7.12 29.50
N GLU A 582 -14.04 7.47 28.21
CA GLU A 582 -14.65 6.70 27.11
C GLU A 582 -14.19 5.24 27.11
N VAL A 583 -12.90 4.95 27.34
CA VAL A 583 -12.40 3.56 27.42
C VAL A 583 -13.14 2.77 28.51
N THR A 584 -13.32 3.38 29.68
CA THR A 584 -14.00 2.71 30.80
C THR A 584 -15.48 2.48 30.49
N MET A 585 -16.14 3.47 29.88
CA MET A 585 -17.53 3.34 29.43
C MET A 585 -17.70 2.24 28.37
N VAL A 586 -16.85 2.21 27.35
CA VAL A 586 -16.84 1.15 26.32
C VAL A 586 -16.75 -0.23 26.96
N LEU A 587 -15.81 -0.43 27.90
CA LEU A 587 -15.64 -1.71 28.59
C LEU A 587 -16.91 -2.14 29.34
N LYS A 588 -17.56 -1.20 30.04
CA LYS A 588 -18.79 -1.46 30.79
C LYS A 588 -19.96 -1.76 29.85
N ILE A 589 -20.10 -1.06 28.74
CA ILE A 589 -21.14 -1.30 27.72
C ILE A 589 -20.95 -2.67 27.06
N VAL A 590 -19.72 -3.02 26.68
CA VAL A 590 -19.41 -4.35 26.11
C VAL A 590 -19.77 -5.46 27.10
N LYS A 591 -19.37 -5.31 28.37
CA LYS A 591 -19.71 -6.28 29.43
C LYS A 591 -21.22 -6.38 29.64
N TYR A 592 -21.91 -5.25 29.67
CA TYR A 592 -23.36 -5.18 29.81
C TYR A 592 -24.08 -5.91 28.67
N LEU A 593 -23.73 -5.64 27.42
CA LEU A 593 -24.32 -6.31 26.26
C LEU A 593 -24.00 -7.81 26.22
N ALA A 594 -22.81 -8.21 26.67
CA ALA A 594 -22.49 -9.62 26.85
C ALA A 594 -23.39 -10.29 27.91
N GLN A 595 -23.71 -9.60 29.01
CA GLN A 595 -24.67 -10.07 30.03
C GLN A 595 -26.11 -10.16 29.48
N GLN A 596 -26.48 -9.32 28.51
CA GLN A 596 -27.74 -9.44 27.75
C GLN A 596 -27.74 -10.63 26.76
N GLY A 597 -26.64 -11.37 26.67
CA GLY A 597 -26.50 -12.56 25.84
C GLY A 597 -26.10 -12.27 24.40
N TYR A 598 -25.48 -11.12 24.11
CA TYR A 598 -24.82 -10.89 22.82
C TYR A 598 -23.43 -11.53 22.81
N SER A 599 -23.08 -12.18 21.71
CA SER A 599 -21.74 -12.72 21.53
C SER A 599 -20.77 -11.59 21.14
N PHE A 600 -19.46 -11.79 21.39
CA PHE A 600 -18.46 -10.81 20.95
C PHE A 600 -18.40 -10.66 19.43
N GLU A 601 -18.85 -11.65 18.65
CA GLU A 601 -18.93 -11.58 17.20
C GLU A 601 -20.09 -10.70 16.70
N ASP A 602 -21.14 -10.52 17.53
CA ASP A 602 -22.25 -9.59 17.24
C ASP A 602 -21.80 -8.12 17.35
N MET A 603 -20.69 -7.86 18.05
CA MET A 603 -20.31 -6.51 18.48
C MET A 603 -18.98 -6.06 17.87
N ALA A 604 -18.88 -4.76 17.60
CA ALA A 604 -17.62 -4.11 17.28
C ALA A 604 -17.45 -2.80 18.03
N VAL A 605 -16.20 -2.47 18.34
CA VAL A 605 -15.79 -1.19 18.88
C VAL A 605 -14.98 -0.43 17.83
N LEU A 606 -15.41 0.78 17.52
CA LEU A 606 -14.74 1.67 16.57
C LEU A 606 -14.26 2.94 17.27
N THR A 607 -13.08 3.40 16.88
CA THR A 607 -12.54 4.69 17.33
C THR A 607 -11.73 5.33 16.21
N PRO A 608 -11.70 6.67 16.06
CA PRO A 608 -10.85 7.29 15.05
C PRO A 608 -9.36 7.13 15.36
N TYR A 609 -8.97 7.16 16.63
CA TYR A 609 -7.59 7.42 17.06
C TYR A 609 -6.83 6.14 17.43
N LEU A 610 -5.58 6.01 16.99
CA LEU A 610 -4.76 4.81 17.26
C LEU A 610 -4.40 4.67 18.75
N GLY A 611 -4.15 5.79 19.45
CA GLY A 611 -3.90 5.82 20.89
C GLY A 611 -5.10 5.31 21.67
N GLN A 612 -6.31 5.74 21.29
CA GLN A 612 -7.56 5.22 21.86
C GLN A 612 -7.74 3.73 21.54
N LEU A 613 -7.47 3.30 20.30
CA LEU A 613 -7.55 1.90 19.90
C LEU A 613 -6.64 1.01 20.79
N SER A 614 -5.38 1.43 21.00
CA SER A 614 -4.43 0.74 21.87
C SER A 614 -4.94 0.66 23.30
N LYS A 615 -5.45 1.77 23.84
CA LYS A 615 -5.94 1.82 25.23
C LYS A 615 -7.17 0.96 25.45
N ILE A 616 -8.11 0.96 24.50
CA ILE A 616 -9.29 0.07 24.51
C ILE A 616 -8.85 -1.38 24.43
N ARG A 617 -7.90 -1.72 23.55
CA ARG A 617 -7.34 -3.08 23.46
C ARG A 617 -6.76 -3.53 24.80
N ASP A 618 -5.93 -2.72 25.42
CA ASP A 618 -5.25 -3.07 26.68
C ASP A 618 -6.24 -3.19 27.86
N ALA A 619 -7.30 -2.39 27.85
CA ALA A 619 -8.39 -2.50 28.81
C ALA A 619 -9.22 -3.78 28.58
N LEU A 620 -9.58 -4.06 27.33
CA LEU A 620 -10.33 -5.27 26.97
C LEU A 620 -9.54 -6.53 27.24
N ALA A 621 -8.23 -6.58 26.95
CA ALA A 621 -7.38 -7.76 27.15
C ALA A 621 -7.42 -8.34 28.58
N LYS A 622 -7.80 -7.53 29.58
CA LYS A 622 -7.97 -7.95 30.98
C LYS A 622 -9.30 -8.65 31.27
N SER A 623 -10.28 -8.56 30.36
CA SER A 623 -11.67 -8.97 30.55
C SER A 623 -12.27 -9.76 29.37
N ALA A 624 -11.70 -9.63 28.18
CA ALA A 624 -12.06 -10.27 26.92
C ALA A 624 -10.82 -10.35 26.00
N ASP A 625 -10.81 -11.24 25.00
CA ASP A 625 -9.73 -11.30 23.99
C ASP A 625 -10.15 -10.51 22.73
N PRO A 626 -9.64 -9.28 22.49
CA PRO A 626 -10.03 -8.48 21.33
C PRO A 626 -9.36 -8.96 20.03
N TYR A 627 -10.05 -8.83 18.90
CA TYR A 627 -9.52 -9.12 17.56
C TYR A 627 -9.26 -7.83 16.78
N LEU A 628 -8.02 -7.70 16.33
CA LEU A 628 -7.54 -6.64 15.44
C LEU A 628 -7.31 -7.20 14.04
N SER A 629 -7.65 -6.40 13.03
CA SER A 629 -7.32 -6.74 11.64
C SER A 629 -5.82 -6.74 11.39
N ASP A 630 -5.39 -7.35 10.29
CA ASP A 630 -4.00 -7.23 9.81
C ASP A 630 -3.58 -5.78 9.60
N ARG A 631 -4.52 -4.92 9.20
CA ARG A 631 -4.27 -3.50 8.90
C ARG A 631 -4.08 -2.72 10.19
N ASP A 632 -5.03 -2.80 11.12
CA ASP A 632 -4.94 -2.12 12.42
C ASP A 632 -3.73 -2.60 13.22
N HIS A 633 -3.41 -3.90 13.17
CA HIS A 633 -2.20 -4.41 13.80
C HIS A 633 -0.94 -3.81 13.15
N SER A 634 -0.92 -3.66 11.83
CA SER A 634 0.22 -3.05 11.13
C SER A 634 0.33 -1.57 11.48
N ASP A 635 -0.79 -0.85 11.56
CA ASP A 635 -0.83 0.58 11.93
C ASP A 635 -0.36 0.79 13.37
N LEU A 636 -0.83 -0.01 14.32
CA LEU A 636 -0.38 0.06 15.72
C LEU A 636 1.11 -0.27 15.87
N VAL A 637 1.63 -1.24 15.12
CA VAL A 637 3.07 -1.57 15.12
C VAL A 637 3.89 -0.41 14.57
N ARG A 638 3.46 0.15 13.42
CA ARG A 638 4.13 1.29 12.80
C ARG A 638 4.14 2.51 13.73
N ALA A 639 3.09 2.64 14.54
CA ALA A 639 2.98 3.64 15.59
C ALA A 639 3.80 3.32 16.86
N GLY A 640 4.48 2.17 16.94
CA GLY A 640 5.27 1.75 18.10
C GLY A 640 4.45 1.24 19.30
N LEU A 641 3.15 0.96 19.10
CA LEU A 641 2.20 0.61 20.16
C LEU A 641 2.08 -0.90 20.43
N VAL A 642 2.69 -1.74 19.59
CA VAL A 642 2.66 -3.21 19.73
C VAL A 642 3.99 -3.80 19.32
N ASP A 643 4.45 -4.79 20.10
CA ASP A 643 5.59 -5.60 19.71
C ASP A 643 5.24 -6.49 18.49
N PRO A 644 6.12 -6.58 17.48
CA PRO A 644 5.95 -7.47 16.34
C PRO A 644 5.68 -8.94 16.63
N SER A 645 6.13 -9.42 17.79
CA SER A 645 6.11 -10.82 18.20
C SER A 645 4.81 -11.26 18.89
N VAL A 646 3.87 -10.34 19.13
CA VAL A 646 2.57 -10.68 19.72
C VAL A 646 1.78 -11.56 18.73
N VAL A 647 1.74 -12.86 19.03
CA VAL A 647 1.08 -13.89 18.21
C VAL A 647 -0.44 -13.74 18.29
N LYS A 648 -1.10 -13.86 17.14
CA LYS A 648 -2.56 -13.99 17.03
C LYS A 648 -3.03 -15.26 17.76
N SER A 649 -3.77 -15.11 18.85
CA SER A 649 -4.60 -16.20 19.37
C SER A 649 -5.91 -16.28 18.56
N ASN A 650 -6.51 -17.47 18.50
CA ASN A 650 -7.66 -17.80 17.67
C ASN A 650 -8.76 -18.36 18.57
N SER A 651 -9.72 -17.54 19.01
CA SER A 651 -11.05 -17.97 19.48
C SER A 651 -11.98 -16.78 19.77
N LYS A 652 -13.20 -16.75 19.19
CA LYS A 652 -14.38 -15.89 19.47
C LYS A 652 -14.08 -14.52 20.10
N ARG A 653 -13.74 -13.53 19.27
CA ARG A 653 -13.17 -12.25 19.71
C ARG A 653 -14.03 -11.05 19.34
N LEU A 654 -14.01 -10.02 20.20
CA LEU A 654 -14.65 -8.74 19.93
C LEU A 654 -13.86 -7.99 18.86
N ARG A 655 -14.51 -7.51 17.81
CA ARG A 655 -13.82 -6.68 16.82
C ARG A 655 -13.48 -5.31 17.41
N LEU A 656 -12.23 -4.90 17.26
CA LEU A 656 -11.75 -3.57 17.59
C LEU A 656 -11.02 -3.01 16.36
N SER A 657 -11.41 -1.83 15.87
CA SER A 657 -10.86 -1.27 14.62
C SER A 657 -10.85 0.26 14.64
N THR A 658 -9.91 0.84 13.89
CA THR A 658 -10.07 2.24 13.48
C THR A 658 -11.20 2.38 12.45
N ILE A 659 -11.79 3.58 12.36
CA ILE A 659 -12.83 3.89 11.35
C ILE A 659 -12.28 3.66 9.95
N ASP A 660 -11.06 4.14 9.69
CA ASP A 660 -10.39 4.04 8.41
C ASP A 660 -10.09 2.59 7.97
N ASN A 661 -10.15 1.61 8.88
CA ASN A 661 -9.97 0.19 8.57
C ASN A 661 -11.27 -0.63 8.65
N ALA A 662 -12.38 -0.01 9.10
CA ALA A 662 -13.68 -0.67 9.23
C ALA A 662 -14.55 -0.58 7.95
N GLN A 663 -14.08 0.09 6.90
CA GLN A 663 -14.79 0.16 5.62
C GLN A 663 -14.96 -1.23 5.00
N GLY A 664 -16.06 -1.43 4.26
CA GLY A 664 -16.48 -2.73 3.76
C GLY A 664 -17.12 -3.65 4.82
N GLU A 665 -16.71 -3.57 6.09
CA GLU A 665 -17.20 -4.43 7.16
C GLU A 665 -18.51 -3.92 7.81
N GLU A 666 -19.23 -4.80 8.51
CA GLU A 666 -20.48 -4.48 9.23
C GLU A 666 -20.67 -5.38 10.46
N TRP A 667 -21.38 -4.89 11.48
CA TRP A 667 -21.70 -5.64 12.71
C TRP A 667 -23.12 -5.40 13.19
N LYS A 668 -23.63 -6.33 13.99
CA LYS A 668 -24.97 -6.22 14.60
C LYS A 668 -25.06 -4.98 15.48
N ILE A 669 -24.10 -4.81 16.38
CA ILE A 669 -24.00 -3.68 17.30
C ILE A 669 -22.63 -3.02 17.14
N VAL A 670 -22.60 -1.70 16.99
CA VAL A 670 -21.36 -0.94 16.93
C VAL A 670 -21.33 0.08 18.07
N ILE A 671 -20.24 0.07 18.82
CA ILE A 671 -19.93 1.00 19.90
C ILE A 671 -18.81 1.91 19.43
N ILE A 672 -19.01 3.22 19.49
CA ILE A 672 -18.12 4.22 18.92
C ILE A 672 -17.56 5.09 20.04
N SER A 673 -16.24 5.24 20.09
CA SER A 673 -15.55 6.16 20.98
C SER A 673 -14.91 7.29 20.16
N LEU A 674 -15.47 8.50 20.24
CA LEU A 674 -15.05 9.67 19.48
C LEU A 674 -13.75 10.31 19.99
N THR A 675 -13.38 10.04 21.23
CA THR A 675 -12.11 10.42 21.88
C THR A 675 -11.96 11.92 22.19
N ARG A 676 -12.22 12.80 21.21
CA ARG A 676 -11.88 14.23 21.30
C ARG A 676 -12.78 14.96 22.29
N SER A 677 -12.15 15.65 23.22
CA SER A 677 -12.80 16.43 24.28
C SER A 677 -11.81 17.43 24.86
N ASN A 678 -11.78 18.63 24.29
CA ASN A 678 -10.78 19.65 24.62
C ASN A 678 -11.36 21.06 24.55
N LYS A 679 -10.68 22.01 25.22
CA LYS A 679 -11.09 23.41 25.30
C LYS A 679 -10.96 24.17 23.97
N ASN A 680 -10.19 23.65 23.03
CA ASN A 680 -9.97 24.27 21.72
C ASN A 680 -11.05 23.90 20.70
N ASN A 681 -11.99 23.03 21.07
CA ASN A 681 -13.01 22.46 20.20
C ASN A 681 -12.39 21.81 18.93
N ASP A 682 -11.20 21.24 19.07
CA ASP A 682 -10.50 20.60 17.96
C ASP A 682 -10.84 19.12 17.90
N ILE A 683 -11.43 18.69 16.78
CA ILE A 683 -11.84 17.31 16.53
C ILE A 683 -10.89 16.55 15.61
N GLY A 684 -9.70 17.11 15.33
CA GLY A 684 -8.71 16.51 14.43
C GLY A 684 -9.34 16.19 13.07
N PHE A 685 -9.04 15.03 12.51
CA PHE A 685 -9.51 14.63 11.17
C PHE A 685 -10.99 14.18 11.08
N MET A 686 -11.75 14.26 12.18
CA MET A 686 -13.19 13.93 12.19
C MET A 686 -14.08 15.05 11.61
N PHE A 687 -13.50 16.12 11.07
CA PHE A 687 -14.24 17.09 10.26
C PHE A 687 -14.70 16.54 8.90
N SER A 688 -14.12 15.42 8.44
CA SER A 688 -14.40 14.82 7.13
C SER A 688 -15.80 14.18 7.10
N PRO A 689 -16.68 14.59 6.15
CA PRO A 689 -17.97 13.94 5.92
C PRO A 689 -17.85 12.45 5.62
N GLU A 690 -16.83 12.07 4.84
CA GLU A 690 -16.59 10.70 4.42
C GLU A 690 -16.34 9.76 5.61
N ARG A 691 -15.57 10.21 6.60
CA ARG A 691 -15.32 9.45 7.84
C ARG A 691 -16.57 9.31 8.70
N LEU A 692 -17.36 10.38 8.83
CA LEU A 692 -18.61 10.34 9.57
C LEU A 692 -19.61 9.37 8.92
N ASN A 693 -19.71 9.39 7.59
CA ASN A 693 -20.56 8.47 6.85
C ASN A 693 -20.15 7.00 7.05
N VAL A 694 -18.84 6.68 6.96
CA VAL A 694 -18.36 5.32 7.26
C VAL A 694 -18.67 4.93 8.71
N LEU A 695 -18.42 5.81 9.67
CA LEU A 695 -18.66 5.60 11.10
C LEU A 695 -20.11 5.21 11.39
N LEU A 696 -21.08 5.96 10.86
CA LEU A 696 -22.51 5.76 11.11
C LEU A 696 -23.08 4.52 10.38
N SER A 697 -22.44 4.08 9.30
CA SER A 697 -22.97 3.03 8.41
C SER A 697 -22.43 1.61 8.66
N ARG A 698 -21.66 1.40 9.74
CA ARG A 698 -21.16 0.06 10.13
C ARG A 698 -22.17 -0.75 10.95
N ALA A 699 -23.08 -0.06 11.64
CA ALA A 699 -24.05 -0.67 12.54
C ALA A 699 -25.26 -1.22 11.78
N ARG A 700 -25.63 -2.46 12.06
CA ARG A 700 -26.78 -3.11 11.46
C ARG A 700 -28.06 -2.88 12.27
N ASP A 701 -28.00 -3.17 13.57
CA ASP A 701 -29.17 -3.22 14.46
C ASP A 701 -29.06 -2.26 15.66
N GLY A 702 -27.85 -1.91 16.12
CA GLY A 702 -27.64 -0.97 17.23
C GLY A 702 -26.38 -0.11 17.08
N CYS A 703 -26.50 1.19 17.35
CA CYS A 703 -25.41 2.17 17.22
C CYS A 703 -25.30 3.01 18.51
N ILE A 704 -24.18 2.87 19.23
CA ILE A 704 -23.91 3.58 20.48
C ILE A 704 -22.69 4.46 20.26
N ILE A 705 -22.84 5.77 20.36
CA ILE A 705 -21.78 6.76 20.18
C ILE A 705 -21.45 7.37 21.53
N ILE A 706 -20.18 7.45 21.89
CA ILE A 706 -19.69 8.08 23.12
C ILE A 706 -18.75 9.20 22.72
N GLY A 707 -19.00 10.41 23.21
CA GLY A 707 -18.12 11.55 22.95
C GLY A 707 -18.61 12.86 23.55
N ASN A 708 -17.84 13.93 23.37
CA ASN A 708 -18.20 15.26 23.85
C ASN A 708 -18.97 16.06 22.79
N ALA A 709 -20.31 16.08 22.88
CA ALA A 709 -21.16 16.79 21.92
C ALA A 709 -20.81 18.28 21.79
N ASN A 710 -20.39 18.93 22.88
CA ASN A 710 -20.04 20.36 22.87
C ASN A 710 -18.75 20.62 22.09
N THR A 711 -17.71 19.80 22.27
CA THR A 711 -16.44 19.91 21.52
C THR A 711 -16.70 19.73 20.02
N PHE A 712 -17.53 18.77 19.63
CA PHE A 712 -17.83 18.51 18.22
C PHE A 712 -18.71 19.59 17.58
N ARG A 713 -19.78 20.03 18.27
CA ARG A 713 -20.65 21.12 17.77
C ARG A 713 -19.90 22.44 17.63
N ALA A 714 -19.04 22.77 18.60
CA ALA A 714 -18.30 24.04 18.61
C ALA A 714 -17.01 24.01 17.77
N SER A 715 -16.77 22.93 17.02
CA SER A 715 -15.55 22.80 16.24
C SER A 715 -15.51 23.76 15.05
N ARG A 716 -14.38 24.43 14.85
CA ARG A 716 -14.18 25.34 13.72
C ARG A 716 -14.23 24.63 12.36
N LYS A 717 -13.79 23.37 12.32
CA LYS A 717 -13.79 22.53 11.12
C LYS A 717 -14.72 21.36 11.39
N GLY A 718 -15.82 21.27 10.64
CA GLY A 718 -16.81 20.21 10.80
C GLY A 718 -17.92 20.48 11.82
N GLY A 719 -17.89 21.60 12.54
CA GLY A 719 -18.95 21.97 13.50
C GLY A 719 -20.34 22.00 12.88
N ASP A 720 -20.49 22.49 11.64
CA ASP A 720 -21.77 22.49 10.92
C ASP A 720 -22.28 21.07 10.63
N LEU A 721 -21.38 20.18 10.20
CA LEU A 721 -21.71 18.78 9.91
C LEU A 721 -22.14 18.04 11.18
N TRP A 722 -21.36 18.15 12.25
CA TRP A 722 -21.66 17.54 13.53
C TRP A 722 -22.87 18.19 14.21
N GLY A 723 -23.05 19.49 14.04
CA GLY A 723 -24.23 20.24 14.48
C GLY A 723 -25.49 19.66 13.87
N LYS A 724 -25.54 19.50 12.55
CA LYS A 724 -26.66 18.84 11.84
C LYS A 724 -26.95 17.44 12.40
N LEU A 725 -25.93 16.60 12.59
CA LEU A 725 -26.10 15.27 13.18
C LEU A 725 -26.70 15.35 14.60
N LEU A 726 -26.11 16.19 15.46
CA LEU A 726 -26.53 16.31 16.86
C LEU A 726 -27.93 16.91 16.98
N ASP A 727 -28.28 17.90 16.16
CA ASP A 727 -29.63 18.47 16.10
C ASP A 727 -30.65 17.41 15.70
N HIS A 728 -30.32 16.61 14.68
CA HIS A 728 -31.18 15.52 14.21
C HIS A 728 -31.35 14.41 15.24
N MET A 729 -30.26 14.01 15.92
CA MET A 729 -30.32 13.04 17.02
C MET A 729 -31.10 13.58 18.22
N GLN A 730 -30.94 14.87 18.55
CA GLN A 730 -31.66 15.53 19.63
C GLN A 730 -33.17 15.59 19.35
N ALA A 731 -33.56 15.91 18.12
CA ALA A 731 -34.97 15.93 17.70
C ALA A 731 -35.65 14.56 17.84
N LYS A 732 -34.88 13.47 17.73
CA LYS A 732 -35.35 12.09 17.94
C LYS A 732 -35.22 11.59 19.37
N GLY A 733 -34.71 12.42 20.29
CA GLY A 733 -34.50 12.02 21.69
C GLY A 733 -33.31 11.08 21.92
N ASN A 734 -32.40 10.95 20.95
CA ASN A 734 -31.30 9.98 20.98
C ASN A 734 -30.02 10.49 21.67
N ILE A 735 -30.06 11.61 22.39
CA ILE A 735 -28.92 12.16 23.14
C ILE A 735 -29.13 11.94 24.63
N TYR A 736 -28.15 11.31 25.28
CA TYR A 736 -28.23 10.85 26.68
C TYR A 736 -26.96 11.22 27.45
N THR A 737 -27.07 11.35 28.77
CA THR A 737 -25.90 11.52 29.68
C THR A 737 -25.29 10.20 30.15
N GLY A 738 -25.85 9.07 29.72
CA GLY A 738 -25.47 7.71 30.07
C GLY A 738 -26.10 6.68 29.13
N LEU A 739 -25.77 5.41 29.27
CA LEU A 739 -26.39 4.34 28.47
C LEU A 739 -27.86 4.18 28.87
N PRO A 740 -28.83 4.36 27.96
CA PRO A 740 -30.25 4.18 28.26
C PRO A 740 -30.59 2.70 28.27
N VAL A 741 -30.75 2.12 29.46
CA VAL A 741 -31.04 0.69 29.63
C VAL A 741 -32.49 0.44 30.01
N ARG A 742 -33.00 -0.72 29.61
CA ARG A 742 -34.33 -1.22 29.98
C ARG A 742 -34.19 -2.65 30.50
N CYS A 743 -34.82 -2.96 31.63
CA CYS A 743 -34.79 -4.32 32.14
C CYS A 743 -35.67 -5.25 31.26
N GLU A 744 -35.13 -6.39 30.83
CA GLU A 744 -35.88 -7.40 30.07
C GLU A 744 -36.95 -8.10 30.92
N ARG A 745 -36.75 -8.18 32.24
CA ARG A 745 -37.71 -8.79 33.20
C ARG A 745 -38.77 -7.80 33.69
N HIS A 746 -38.39 -6.53 33.83
CA HIS A 746 -39.25 -5.44 34.30
C HIS A 746 -39.28 -4.33 33.23
N PRO A 747 -40.08 -4.46 32.16
CA PRO A 747 -40.03 -3.56 31.00
C PRO A 747 -40.26 -2.07 31.32
N ASP A 748 -40.98 -1.78 32.41
CA ASP A 748 -41.25 -0.42 32.88
C ASP A 748 -40.04 0.22 33.58
N ARG A 749 -39.06 -0.58 34.00
CA ARG A 749 -37.80 -0.08 34.58
C ARG A 749 -36.83 0.30 33.47
N LYS A 750 -36.72 1.61 33.28
CA LYS A 750 -35.66 2.26 32.48
C LYS A 750 -34.70 2.99 33.41
N GLU A 751 -33.41 2.89 33.12
CA GLU A 751 -32.36 3.57 33.87
C GLU A 751 -31.36 4.20 32.90
N LEU A 752 -30.67 5.24 33.36
CA LEU A 752 -29.55 5.86 32.64
C LEU A 752 -28.24 5.55 33.39
N LEU A 753 -27.37 4.76 32.77
CA LEU A 753 -26.07 4.39 33.34
C LEU A 753 -25.01 5.40 32.86
N SER A 754 -24.82 6.46 33.65
CA SER A 754 -23.99 7.63 33.31
C SER A 754 -22.55 7.48 33.79
N THR A 755 -22.31 6.66 34.83
CA THR A 755 -20.97 6.38 35.35
C THR A 755 -20.64 4.88 35.36
N PRO A 756 -19.36 4.50 35.34
CA PRO A 756 -18.97 3.10 35.36
C PRO A 756 -19.44 2.27 36.57
N SER A 757 -19.66 2.89 37.74
CA SER A 757 -20.13 2.19 38.94
C SER A 757 -21.64 1.92 38.89
N GLU A 758 -22.41 2.77 38.22
CA GLU A 758 -23.85 2.59 38.06
C GLU A 758 -24.24 1.31 37.30
N PHE A 759 -23.35 0.77 36.46
CA PHE A 759 -23.55 -0.54 35.84
C PHE A 759 -23.63 -1.66 36.89
N GLU A 760 -22.86 -1.60 37.98
CA GLU A 760 -22.98 -2.57 39.09
C GLU A 760 -24.10 -2.19 40.06
N GLU A 761 -24.26 -0.90 40.37
CA GLU A 761 -25.21 -0.43 41.39
C GLU A 761 -26.67 -0.52 40.92
N LYS A 762 -26.96 -0.14 39.67
CA LYS A 762 -28.32 -0.04 39.13
C LYS A 762 -28.68 -1.20 38.21
N SER A 763 -27.68 -1.81 37.57
CA SER A 763 -27.89 -2.92 36.63
C SER A 763 -27.00 -4.15 36.88
N PRO A 764 -26.97 -4.69 38.11
CA PRO A 764 -26.12 -5.84 38.44
C PRO A 764 -26.44 -7.04 37.54
N ASP A 765 -25.39 -7.70 37.04
CA ASP A 765 -25.48 -8.84 36.12
C ASP A 765 -26.34 -8.61 34.85
N GLY A 766 -26.52 -7.35 34.45
CA GLY A 766 -27.36 -6.95 33.33
C GLY A 766 -28.87 -6.89 33.66
N GLY A 767 -29.28 -7.22 34.89
CA GLY A 767 -30.65 -7.09 35.37
C GLY A 767 -30.95 -5.70 35.93
N CYS A 768 -32.08 -5.53 36.61
CA CYS A 768 -32.28 -4.40 37.52
C CYS A 768 -32.21 -4.90 38.97
N VAL A 769 -32.11 -3.98 39.93
CA VAL A 769 -32.04 -4.30 41.38
C VAL A 769 -33.32 -4.87 41.98
N GLN A 770 -34.41 -4.90 41.22
CA GLN A 770 -35.69 -5.43 41.67
C GLN A 770 -35.67 -6.96 41.66
N LEU A 771 -36.04 -7.56 42.80
CA LEU A 771 -36.21 -9.01 42.92
C LEU A 771 -37.36 -9.48 42.01
N TRP A 772 -37.22 -10.72 41.53
CA TRP A 772 -38.18 -11.37 40.64
C TRP A 772 -39.60 -11.41 41.19
#